data_AF-S4NG67-F1
#
_entry.id   AF-S4NG67-F1
#
_cell.length_a   1.000
_cell.length_b   1.000
_cell.length_c   1.000
_cell.angle_alpha   90.00
_cell.angle_beta   90.00
_cell.angle_gamma   90.00
#
_symmetry.space_group_name_H-M   'P 1'
#
loop_
_entity.id
_entity.type
_entity.pdbx_description
1 polymer ?
#
loop_
_entity_poly.entity_id
_entity_poly.type
_entity_poly.pdbx_seq_one_letter_code
_entity_poly.pdbx_strand_id
1 'polypeptide(L)'
;MDDNQHTYTKDCKWVYITALIALLAVVTTFRPAFASDSSVSGVSTSEVTGDLAVRPFQLGDTTINQHNANHYETTHFNFYWGNSDNATKVTPSYLKEAGTLMEQIWQVYIGEMKMTPPVYAINKPYSQQQPYKINVLLIDTGFKNLQQGWAYADRDSQSYPYFVAQVAALTPNKDWWGSAVPHEFGHDVQFAQGNNSWNDGDYLRPWYEAVANWFREEYAYSDIYRNSGNHLGTSLSEMYLRATMFTPVNGRAFYEAWPLLLFLQHNPDHLDMPTDLMKVLLTNGDKSNPNQTFYQILRANTPKVNQKTLFGDFASRVASLEWAGSATHSYSPKTLYQTALQKLFKNRNLYWQQFYTQMNKVSKTVTSYKVPNERAPQGNAFNVIQLHPNFKKGQFSTYVAVKLNGLSHKAGADWRARLIVQPKDGSAAKYSSLFKSGQTRSIKINVNDKIYLSVAATPSTQDIDDNTFGLSIDSEKFAEMNHPYNTKARYPYQIRLKNATPATRPTTSTRKIKGHYTKQGGFVADTASVAKTVKVYKGSAVLGQSRVNGHVVMTGHVVVRDKATVSDGVHLSGHALVEGSSKLTNKAKVEDYGIVDGHATVSGNAEISKLAIVKDDAHVSDHAVVTDSALVSGNYSVLDHARMQGIAIGGGGTGKSESGLSGSAKATGDFFDDSGYLVQAGTLSGYEVVSTSLDQYQNGYINSQNATK
;
A
#
# COMPACT_ATOMS: atom_id res chain seq x y z
N MET A 1 -23.26 -2.72 -0.88
CA MET A 1 -24.72 -2.95 -0.85
C MET A 1 -25.06 -3.25 0.60
N ASP A 2 -25.79 -2.44 1.36
CA ASP A 2 -26.71 -1.38 0.99
C ASP A 2 -26.70 -0.21 1.98
N ASP A 3 -27.00 0.95 1.41
CA ASP A 3 -27.71 2.08 1.98
C ASP A 3 -27.19 2.70 3.27
N ASN A 4 -26.54 3.86 3.10
CA ASN A 4 -26.75 4.98 4.01
C ASN A 4 -26.85 6.29 3.22
N GLN A 5 -28.11 6.66 2.96
CA GLN A 5 -28.51 8.03 2.66
C GLN A 5 -28.14 8.93 3.85
N HIS A 6 -27.21 9.87 3.65
CA HIS A 6 -26.95 10.94 4.61
C HIS A 6 -27.78 12.18 4.28
N THR A 7 -28.86 12.36 5.03
CA THR A 7 -29.57 13.63 5.18
C THR A 7 -28.69 14.61 5.95
N TYR A 8 -28.21 15.66 5.29
CA TYR A 8 -27.53 16.80 5.91
C TYR A 8 -28.57 17.80 6.45
N THR A 9 -28.61 17.97 7.77
CA THR A 9 -29.26 19.12 8.42
C THR A 9 -28.26 20.25 8.68
N LYS A 10 -28.79 21.46 8.51
CA LYS A 10 -28.14 22.77 8.44
C LYS A 10 -27.53 23.28 9.76
N ASP A 11 -26.74 24.34 9.57
CA ASP A 11 -26.42 25.45 10.48
C ASP A 11 -25.18 25.34 11.37
N CYS A 12 -24.11 26.01 10.95
CA CYS A 12 -23.47 27.07 11.75
C CYS A 12 -22.56 27.95 10.88
N LYS A 13 -23.03 29.18 10.60
CA LYS A 13 -22.23 30.30 10.09
C LYS A 13 -21.47 30.94 11.24
N TRP A 14 -20.16 31.16 11.09
CA TRP A 14 -19.49 32.33 11.65
C TRP A 14 -18.44 32.88 10.68
N VAL A 15 -18.51 34.20 10.57
CA VAL A 15 -17.81 35.14 9.67
C VAL A 15 -16.47 35.53 10.27
N TYR A 16 -15.41 35.69 9.47
CA TYR A 16 -14.45 36.81 9.63
C TYR A 16 -13.85 37.22 8.28
N ILE A 17 -13.63 38.53 8.17
CA ILE A 17 -13.46 39.35 6.97
C ILE A 17 -11.98 39.67 6.70
N THR A 18 -11.66 39.76 5.40
CA THR A 18 -10.53 40.35 4.63
C THR A 18 -9.31 40.99 5.30
N ALA A 19 -8.13 40.78 4.68
CA ALA A 19 -7.28 41.88 4.18
C ALA A 19 -6.31 41.42 3.06
N LEU A 20 -6.34 42.15 1.93
CA LEU A 20 -5.35 42.17 0.85
C LEU A 20 -4.03 42.81 1.31
N ILE A 21 -2.91 42.51 0.63
CA ILE A 21 -2.02 43.48 -0.02
C ILE A 21 -1.02 42.73 -0.92
N ALA A 22 -0.86 43.25 -2.14
CA ALA A 22 0.00 42.76 -3.20
C ALA A 22 1.48 43.11 -2.99
N LEU A 23 2.39 42.34 -3.59
CA LEU A 23 3.64 42.88 -4.12
C LEU A 23 4.10 42.08 -5.35
N LEU A 24 4.23 42.80 -6.48
CA LEU A 24 4.95 42.39 -7.69
C LEU A 24 6.45 42.37 -7.41
N ALA A 25 7.16 41.36 -7.90
CA ALA A 25 8.56 41.49 -8.30
C ALA A 25 8.89 40.47 -9.41
N VAL A 26 9.12 41.01 -10.61
CA VAL A 26 9.77 40.38 -11.77
C VAL A 26 11.17 39.92 -11.37
N VAL A 27 11.65 38.77 -11.87
CA VAL A 27 13.03 38.58 -12.40
C VAL A 27 13.29 37.14 -12.90
N THR A 28 13.59 37.08 -14.20
CA THR A 28 14.48 36.18 -14.98
C THR A 28 14.20 34.69 -15.13
N THR A 29 13.99 34.35 -16.40
CA THR A 29 14.18 33.06 -17.08
C THR A 29 15.49 32.36 -16.74
N PHE A 30 15.41 31.10 -16.31
CA PHE A 30 16.50 30.13 -16.38
C PHE A 30 16.09 28.96 -17.29
N ARG A 31 16.76 28.83 -18.44
CA ARG A 31 16.79 27.61 -19.26
C ARG A 31 18.11 26.88 -18.96
N PRO A 32 18.12 25.59 -18.58
CA PRO A 32 19.28 24.76 -18.80
C PRO A 32 19.19 24.09 -20.18
N ALA A 33 20.27 24.20 -20.94
CA ALA A 33 20.48 23.53 -22.21
C ALA A 33 20.72 22.02 -21.98
N PHE A 34 20.06 21.18 -22.78
CA PHE A 34 20.43 19.77 -22.93
C PHE A 34 20.90 19.54 -24.37
N ALA A 35 22.13 19.05 -24.48
CA ALA A 35 22.79 18.69 -25.73
C ALA A 35 22.30 17.33 -26.24
N SER A 36 22.27 17.21 -27.57
CA SER A 36 21.75 16.10 -28.35
C SER A 36 22.80 14.99 -28.63
N ASP A 37 22.25 13.86 -29.06
CA ASP A 37 22.80 12.79 -29.90
C ASP A 37 23.53 11.59 -29.27
N SER A 38 22.86 10.42 -29.30
CA SER A 38 23.22 9.35 -30.24
C SER A 38 22.16 8.23 -30.35
N SER A 39 21.68 8.07 -31.58
CA SER A 39 20.85 7.03 -32.22
C SER A 39 20.55 5.70 -31.50
N VAL A 40 19.27 5.54 -31.13
CA VAL A 40 18.51 4.28 -31.22
C VAL A 40 17.36 4.54 -32.19
N SER A 41 17.10 3.61 -33.10
CA SER A 41 16.13 3.71 -34.21
C SER A 41 14.79 4.30 -33.78
N GLY A 42 14.57 5.56 -34.14
CA GLY A 42 13.48 6.38 -33.64
C GLY A 42 12.13 6.06 -34.24
N VAL A 43 11.13 5.90 -33.37
CA VAL A 43 9.78 6.36 -33.68
C VAL A 43 9.81 7.87 -33.47
N SER A 44 9.90 8.61 -34.58
CA SER A 44 9.70 10.06 -34.59
C SER A 44 8.24 10.35 -34.23
N THR A 45 7.94 10.57 -32.96
CA THR A 45 6.73 11.29 -32.55
C THR A 45 7.04 12.77 -32.67
N SER A 46 6.94 13.31 -33.88
CA SER A 46 6.84 14.77 -34.07
C SER A 46 5.78 15.28 -33.11
N GLU A 47 6.10 16.31 -32.30
CA GLU A 47 5.13 16.97 -31.43
C GLU A 47 3.85 17.22 -32.23
N VAL A 48 2.74 16.66 -31.77
CA VAL A 48 1.42 16.90 -32.34
C VAL A 48 1.11 18.38 -32.09
N THR A 49 1.46 19.21 -33.08
CA THR A 49 1.51 20.69 -32.99
C THR A 49 0.37 21.36 -33.77
N GLY A 50 -0.52 20.58 -34.37
CA GLY A 50 -1.74 21.06 -35.04
C GLY A 50 -2.98 20.90 -34.17
N ASP A 51 -3.99 21.74 -34.40
CA ASP A 51 -5.32 21.57 -33.80
C ASP A 51 -5.86 20.17 -34.13
N LEU A 52 -6.00 19.33 -33.11
CA LEU A 52 -6.55 17.99 -33.23
C LEU A 52 -8.02 18.07 -33.64
N ALA A 53 -8.43 17.25 -34.61
CA ALA A 53 -9.83 17.15 -34.97
C ALA A 53 -10.64 16.44 -33.87
N VAL A 54 -11.93 16.74 -33.79
CA VAL A 54 -12.89 15.94 -33.02
C VAL A 54 -13.40 14.75 -33.84
N ARG A 55 -13.79 13.68 -33.14
CA ARG A 55 -14.45 12.52 -33.76
C ARG A 55 -15.65 12.06 -32.93
N PRO A 56 -16.70 11.52 -33.57
CA PRO A 56 -17.77 10.83 -32.85
C PRO A 56 -17.22 9.71 -31.98
N PHE A 57 -17.70 9.58 -30.76
CA PHE A 57 -17.50 8.39 -29.94
C PHE A 57 -18.39 7.24 -30.45
N GLN A 58 -17.88 6.01 -30.43
CA GLN A 58 -18.54 4.82 -31.00
C GLN A 58 -18.39 3.61 -30.08
N LEU A 59 -19.47 3.10 -29.49
CA LEU A 59 -19.45 1.86 -28.71
C LEU A 59 -20.65 0.96 -29.04
N GLY A 60 -20.39 -0.13 -29.77
CA GLY A 60 -21.45 -0.96 -30.35
C GLY A 60 -22.34 -0.10 -31.26
N ASP A 61 -23.64 -0.12 -31.00
CA ASP A 61 -24.63 0.70 -31.73
C ASP A 61 -24.76 2.14 -31.18
N THR A 62 -23.98 2.49 -30.14
CA THR A 62 -24.04 3.82 -29.52
C THR A 62 -23.07 4.77 -30.19
N THR A 63 -23.59 5.79 -30.87
CA THR A 63 -22.81 6.93 -31.37
C THR A 63 -23.09 8.19 -30.55
N ILE A 64 -22.05 8.85 -30.06
CA ILE A 64 -22.16 10.18 -29.42
C ILE A 64 -21.35 11.18 -30.24
N ASN A 65 -21.97 12.28 -30.64
CA ASN A 65 -21.36 13.35 -31.43
C ASN A 65 -22.01 14.71 -31.14
N GLN A 66 -21.51 15.76 -31.80
CA GLN A 66 -21.96 17.14 -31.61
C GLN A 66 -23.42 17.40 -32.02
N HIS A 67 -24.07 16.48 -32.74
CA HIS A 67 -25.47 16.62 -33.14
C HIS A 67 -26.46 16.02 -32.14
N ASN A 68 -26.01 15.08 -31.29
CA ASN A 68 -26.88 14.36 -30.36
C ASN A 68 -26.47 14.47 -28.89
N ALA A 69 -25.38 15.18 -28.60
CA ALA A 69 -24.93 15.53 -27.26
C ALA A 69 -24.39 16.96 -27.23
N ASN A 70 -24.41 17.56 -26.05
CA ASN A 70 -23.71 18.82 -25.83
C ASN A 70 -22.20 18.56 -25.86
N HIS A 71 -21.41 19.56 -26.28
CA HIS A 71 -19.96 19.40 -26.33
C HIS A 71 -19.17 20.65 -25.92
N TYR A 72 -17.92 20.42 -25.51
CA TYR A 72 -16.95 21.44 -25.15
C TYR A 72 -15.53 20.95 -25.44
N GLU A 73 -14.68 21.81 -25.96
CA GLU A 73 -13.34 21.43 -26.39
C GLU A 73 -12.24 22.17 -25.62
N THR A 74 -11.16 21.45 -25.37
CA THR A 74 -9.85 22.00 -25.03
C THR A 74 -8.85 21.68 -26.15
N THR A 75 -7.55 21.89 -25.94
CA THR A 75 -6.52 21.55 -26.93
C THR A 75 -6.53 20.06 -27.28
N HIS A 76 -6.59 19.18 -26.27
CA HIS A 76 -6.45 17.73 -26.44
C HIS A 76 -7.73 16.94 -26.14
N PHE A 77 -8.77 17.56 -25.58
CA PHE A 77 -9.98 16.87 -25.13
C PHE A 77 -11.25 17.44 -25.75
N ASN A 78 -12.24 16.57 -25.93
CA ASN A 78 -13.59 16.91 -26.35
C ASN A 78 -14.58 16.26 -25.38
N PHE A 79 -15.26 17.08 -24.59
CA PHE A 79 -16.23 16.68 -23.58
C PHE A 79 -17.59 16.48 -24.23
N TYR A 80 -18.29 15.40 -23.90
CA TYR A 80 -19.67 15.16 -24.26
C TYR A 80 -20.54 14.95 -23.01
N TRP A 81 -21.75 15.53 -23.00
CA TRP A 81 -22.75 15.28 -21.97
C TRP A 81 -24.19 15.34 -22.51
N GLY A 82 -25.09 14.59 -21.86
CA GLY A 82 -26.51 14.50 -22.18
C GLY A 82 -27.36 15.62 -21.57
N ASN A 83 -28.66 15.36 -21.40
CA ASN A 83 -29.66 16.36 -21.03
C ASN A 83 -30.49 15.99 -19.78
N SER A 84 -30.02 15.08 -18.92
CA SER A 84 -30.69 14.77 -17.65
C SER A 84 -30.59 15.93 -16.64
N ASP A 85 -31.30 15.85 -15.51
CA ASP A 85 -31.21 16.85 -14.43
C ASP A 85 -29.77 17.12 -13.96
N ASN A 86 -28.92 16.09 -13.95
CA ASN A 86 -27.53 16.26 -13.51
C ASN A 86 -26.67 17.03 -14.53
N ALA A 87 -27.12 17.13 -15.80
CA ALA A 87 -26.49 17.96 -16.82
C ALA A 87 -26.51 19.46 -16.46
N THR A 88 -27.44 19.91 -15.60
CA THR A 88 -27.50 21.32 -15.17
C THR A 88 -26.29 21.75 -14.34
N LYS A 89 -25.51 20.78 -13.81
CA LYS A 89 -24.26 21.03 -13.10
C LYS A 89 -23.06 21.25 -14.05
N VAL A 90 -23.20 20.90 -15.33
CA VAL A 90 -22.17 21.06 -16.36
C VAL A 90 -22.24 22.49 -16.92
N THR A 91 -21.74 23.44 -16.12
CA THR A 91 -21.72 24.86 -16.47
C THR A 91 -20.45 25.22 -17.26
N PRO A 92 -20.38 26.40 -17.91
CA PRO A 92 -19.14 26.87 -18.54
C PRO A 92 -17.95 26.97 -17.58
N SER A 93 -18.18 27.32 -16.30
CA SER A 93 -17.11 27.36 -15.30
C SER A 93 -16.62 25.96 -14.94
N TYR A 94 -17.55 25.01 -14.76
CA TYR A 94 -17.21 23.61 -14.55
C TYR A 94 -16.36 23.06 -15.70
N LEU A 95 -16.78 23.28 -16.96
CA LEU A 95 -16.06 22.79 -18.15
C LEU A 95 -14.66 23.39 -18.27
N LYS A 96 -14.52 24.69 -17.97
CA LYS A 96 -13.22 25.36 -17.96
C LYS A 96 -12.28 24.76 -16.91
N GLU A 97 -12.77 24.51 -15.71
CA GLU A 97 -11.96 23.95 -14.62
C GLU A 97 -11.63 22.46 -14.85
N ALA A 98 -12.60 21.65 -15.25
CA ALA A 98 -12.39 20.25 -15.62
C ALA A 98 -11.43 20.11 -16.82
N GLY A 99 -11.60 20.95 -17.84
CA GLY A 99 -10.68 21.02 -18.97
C GLY A 99 -9.26 21.43 -18.55
N THR A 100 -9.13 22.40 -17.65
CA THR A 100 -7.83 22.81 -17.11
C THR A 100 -7.13 21.65 -16.38
N LEU A 101 -7.87 20.87 -15.59
CA LEU A 101 -7.34 19.68 -14.92
C LEU A 101 -6.83 18.64 -15.93
N MET A 102 -7.64 18.27 -16.92
CA MET A 102 -7.24 17.27 -17.93
C MET A 102 -6.01 17.72 -18.72
N GLU A 103 -5.95 19.00 -19.09
CA GLU A 103 -4.77 19.58 -19.77
C GLU A 103 -3.52 19.59 -18.87
N GLN A 104 -3.66 19.85 -17.57
CA GLN A 104 -2.53 19.75 -16.63
C GLN A 104 -1.99 18.32 -16.52
N ILE A 105 -2.88 17.33 -16.43
CA ILE A 105 -2.48 15.92 -16.40
C ILE A 105 -1.79 15.54 -17.72
N TRP A 106 -2.33 15.98 -18.86
CA TRP A 106 -1.70 15.80 -20.16
C TRP A 106 -0.28 16.37 -20.20
N GLN A 107 -0.07 17.59 -19.68
CA GLN A 107 1.27 18.20 -19.66
C GLN A 107 2.26 17.37 -18.83
N VAL A 108 1.85 16.75 -17.73
CA VAL A 108 2.75 15.85 -17.00
C VAL A 108 3.03 14.57 -17.80
N TYR A 109 2.00 13.88 -18.28
CA TYR A 109 2.19 12.55 -18.88
C TYR A 109 2.82 12.59 -20.26
N ILE A 110 2.42 13.54 -21.09
CA ILE A 110 2.90 13.68 -22.47
C ILE A 110 4.01 14.72 -22.54
N GLY A 111 3.86 15.85 -21.84
CA GLY A 111 4.82 16.94 -21.86
C GLY A 111 6.11 16.64 -21.07
N GLU A 112 6.01 16.19 -19.83
CA GLU A 112 7.17 15.93 -18.95
C GLU A 112 7.68 14.49 -19.09
N MET A 113 6.78 13.49 -18.94
CA MET A 113 7.13 12.06 -18.98
C MET A 113 7.31 11.52 -20.41
N LYS A 114 6.98 12.32 -21.43
CA LYS A 114 7.17 11.99 -22.85
C LYS A 114 6.50 10.69 -23.30
N MET A 115 5.36 10.33 -22.70
CA MET A 115 4.59 9.15 -23.11
C MET A 115 4.02 9.29 -24.52
N THR A 116 3.71 8.16 -25.15
CA THR A 116 2.96 8.16 -26.41
C THR A 116 1.55 8.73 -26.15
N PRO A 117 1.11 9.78 -26.88
CA PRO A 117 -0.20 10.40 -26.65
C PRO A 117 -1.36 9.48 -27.06
N PRO A 118 -2.47 9.41 -26.29
CA PRO A 118 -3.65 8.58 -26.58
C PRO A 118 -4.56 9.12 -27.70
N VAL A 119 -3.98 9.66 -28.78
CA VAL A 119 -4.73 10.31 -29.88
C VAL A 119 -4.93 9.40 -31.09
N TYR A 120 -4.38 8.19 -31.06
CA TYR A 120 -4.43 7.21 -32.14
C TYR A 120 -5.19 5.94 -31.71
N ALA A 121 -5.73 5.20 -32.68
CA ALA A 121 -6.29 3.88 -32.44
C ALA A 121 -5.17 2.87 -32.16
N ILE A 122 -5.34 2.05 -31.12
CA ILE A 122 -4.27 1.20 -30.59
C ILE A 122 -4.00 -0.08 -31.40
N ASN A 123 -4.84 -0.39 -32.39
CA ASN A 123 -4.75 -1.62 -33.18
C ASN A 123 -4.24 -1.44 -34.62
N LYS A 124 -3.82 -0.24 -35.03
CA LYS A 124 -3.21 0.01 -36.34
C LYS A 124 -1.90 0.79 -36.22
N PRO A 125 -1.04 0.77 -37.25
CA PRO A 125 0.17 1.59 -37.25
C PRO A 125 -0.16 3.08 -37.11
N TYR A 126 0.52 3.78 -36.20
CA TYR A 126 0.25 5.21 -35.94
C TYR A 126 0.48 6.10 -37.16
N SER A 127 1.46 5.76 -38.01
CA SER A 127 1.80 6.49 -39.23
C SER A 127 0.71 6.48 -40.32
N GLN A 128 -0.37 5.70 -40.13
CA GLN A 128 -1.44 5.53 -41.10
C GLN A 128 -2.79 6.06 -40.60
N GLN A 129 -2.79 6.82 -39.50
CA GLN A 129 -4.01 7.25 -38.82
C GLN A 129 -4.03 8.75 -38.60
N GLN A 130 -5.23 9.32 -38.58
CA GLN A 130 -5.40 10.69 -38.11
C GLN A 130 -5.48 10.72 -36.59
N PRO A 131 -4.75 11.64 -35.94
CA PRO A 131 -4.89 11.87 -34.52
C PRO A 131 -6.15 12.68 -34.22
N TYR A 132 -6.82 12.37 -33.11
CA TYR A 132 -8.02 13.08 -32.66
C TYR A 132 -7.92 13.51 -31.21
N LYS A 133 -8.73 14.51 -30.83
CA LYS A 133 -8.98 14.83 -29.41
C LYS A 133 -9.57 13.61 -28.70
N ILE A 134 -9.21 13.45 -27.43
CA ILE A 134 -9.74 12.38 -26.59
C ILE A 134 -11.16 12.75 -26.17
N ASN A 135 -12.09 11.81 -26.37
CA ASN A 135 -13.46 11.99 -25.93
C ASN A 135 -13.56 11.78 -24.42
N VAL A 136 -14.13 12.77 -23.72
CA VAL A 136 -14.43 12.74 -22.29
C VAL A 136 -15.95 12.69 -22.12
N LEU A 137 -16.49 11.59 -21.61
CA LEU A 137 -17.94 11.39 -21.50
C LEU A 137 -18.41 11.61 -20.06
N LEU A 138 -19.33 12.56 -19.84
CA LEU A 138 -19.97 12.78 -18.55
C LEU A 138 -21.18 11.85 -18.39
N ILE A 139 -20.98 10.70 -17.74
CA ILE A 139 -21.82 9.52 -17.92
C ILE A 139 -23.20 9.61 -17.25
N ASP A 140 -23.26 10.29 -16.12
CA ASP A 140 -24.44 10.48 -15.27
C ASP A 140 -25.27 11.69 -15.74
N THR A 141 -25.17 12.07 -17.02
CA THR A 141 -25.89 13.19 -17.63
C THR A 141 -26.97 12.75 -18.61
N GLY A 142 -27.30 11.45 -18.66
CA GLY A 142 -28.43 10.91 -19.43
C GLY A 142 -28.03 10.08 -20.65
N PHE A 143 -26.77 9.68 -20.77
CA PHE A 143 -26.36 8.68 -21.76
C PHE A 143 -26.89 7.29 -21.38
N LYS A 144 -27.57 6.66 -22.33
CA LYS A 144 -28.06 5.28 -22.22
C LYS A 144 -27.03 4.36 -22.88
N ASN A 145 -26.84 3.15 -22.35
CA ASN A 145 -25.93 2.11 -22.89
C ASN A 145 -24.43 2.31 -22.62
N LEU A 146 -24.06 3.18 -21.68
CA LEU A 146 -22.69 3.24 -21.17
C LEU A 146 -22.63 2.71 -19.75
N GLN A 147 -21.56 1.98 -19.45
CA GLN A 147 -21.29 1.46 -18.11
C GLN A 147 -21.28 2.61 -17.12
N GLN A 148 -22.08 2.49 -16.06
CA GLN A 148 -22.06 3.45 -14.98
C GLN A 148 -20.86 3.14 -14.08
N GLY A 149 -20.15 4.18 -13.67
CA GLY A 149 -18.97 4.10 -12.81
C GLY A 149 -18.61 5.50 -12.34
N TRP A 150 -17.71 5.60 -11.36
CA TRP A 150 -17.23 6.91 -10.88
C TRP A 150 -16.40 7.63 -11.94
N ALA A 151 -15.35 6.97 -12.42
CA ALA A 151 -14.58 7.31 -13.61
C ALA A 151 -13.90 6.02 -14.12
N TYR A 152 -13.58 5.97 -15.40
CA TYR A 152 -12.79 4.90 -16.00
C TYR A 152 -12.23 5.32 -17.37
N ALA A 153 -11.21 4.62 -17.84
CA ALA A 153 -10.73 4.72 -19.21
C ALA A 153 -10.92 3.40 -19.96
N ASP A 154 -11.24 3.48 -21.25
CA ASP A 154 -11.35 2.30 -22.11
C ASP A 154 -11.08 2.68 -23.57
N ARG A 155 -11.30 1.74 -24.50
CA ARG A 155 -11.15 1.93 -25.94
C ARG A 155 -12.49 1.69 -26.59
N ASP A 156 -12.82 2.54 -27.53
CA ASP A 156 -14.11 2.48 -28.20
C ASP A 156 -14.10 1.40 -29.32
N SER A 157 -15.20 1.23 -30.05
CA SER A 157 -15.31 0.21 -31.11
C SER A 157 -14.32 0.43 -32.28
N GLN A 158 -13.70 1.60 -32.36
CA GLN A 158 -12.63 1.91 -33.31
C GLN A 158 -11.24 1.80 -32.68
N SER A 159 -11.16 1.36 -31.43
CA SER A 159 -9.97 1.22 -30.58
C SER A 159 -9.26 2.54 -30.23
N TYR A 160 -9.97 3.67 -30.29
CA TYR A 160 -9.47 4.92 -29.74
C TYR A 160 -9.67 4.94 -28.23
N PRO A 161 -8.65 5.32 -27.44
CA PRO A 161 -8.83 5.58 -26.02
C PRO A 161 -9.89 6.68 -25.77
N TYR A 162 -10.67 6.51 -24.71
CA TYR A 162 -11.66 7.48 -24.25
C TYR A 162 -11.78 7.44 -22.74
N PHE A 163 -12.10 8.60 -22.17
CA PHE A 163 -12.24 8.79 -20.74
C PHE A 163 -13.70 8.97 -20.36
N VAL A 164 -14.11 8.37 -19.25
CA VAL A 164 -15.46 8.49 -18.70
C VAL A 164 -15.40 8.96 -17.26
N ALA A 165 -16.33 9.83 -16.89
CA ALA A 165 -16.47 10.29 -15.52
C ALA A 165 -17.93 10.65 -15.22
N GLN A 166 -18.31 10.51 -13.96
CA GLN A 166 -19.46 11.27 -13.44
C GLN A 166 -19.12 12.75 -13.37
N VAL A 167 -20.13 13.63 -13.44
CA VAL A 167 -19.95 15.07 -13.21
C VAL A 167 -19.22 15.31 -11.89
N ALA A 168 -19.53 14.54 -10.85
CA ALA A 168 -18.90 14.65 -9.54
C ALA A 168 -17.39 14.29 -9.55
N ALA A 169 -16.94 13.39 -10.42
CA ALA A 169 -15.54 12.97 -10.48
C ALA A 169 -14.60 14.04 -11.05
N LEU A 170 -15.10 14.83 -12.00
CA LEU A 170 -14.41 15.98 -12.55
C LEU A 170 -14.82 17.30 -11.86
N THR A 171 -15.66 17.24 -10.81
CA THR A 171 -16.12 18.43 -10.12
C THR A 171 -14.99 19.12 -9.37
N PRO A 172 -14.90 20.45 -9.55
CA PRO A 172 -14.24 21.47 -8.76
C PRO A 172 -13.76 21.32 -7.29
N ASN A 173 -13.35 20.20 -6.68
CA ASN A 173 -12.83 20.13 -5.30
C ASN A 173 -11.29 19.98 -5.13
N LYS A 174 -10.68 20.97 -4.45
CA LYS A 174 -9.24 21.05 -4.12
C LYS A 174 -8.67 19.88 -3.30
N ASP A 175 -9.53 19.13 -2.62
CA ASP A 175 -9.11 18.01 -1.76
C ASP A 175 -9.10 16.64 -2.48
N TRP A 176 -9.74 16.52 -3.66
CA TRP A 176 -10.06 15.21 -4.26
C TRP A 176 -9.61 15.00 -5.73
N TRP A 177 -9.27 16.04 -6.51
CA TRP A 177 -8.93 15.90 -7.93
C TRP A 177 -7.75 14.97 -8.24
N GLY A 178 -6.81 14.80 -7.31
CA GLY A 178 -5.53 14.19 -7.64
C GLY A 178 -5.44 12.66 -7.51
N SER A 179 -6.54 11.94 -7.25
CA SER A 179 -6.44 10.47 -7.07
C SER A 179 -7.07 9.65 -8.19
N ALA A 180 -8.35 9.86 -8.52
CA ALA A 180 -9.04 9.02 -9.50
C ALA A 180 -8.80 9.49 -10.94
N VAL A 181 -9.01 10.77 -11.25
CA VAL A 181 -8.86 11.30 -12.62
C VAL A 181 -7.47 11.05 -13.23
N PRO A 182 -6.35 11.43 -12.58
CA PRO A 182 -5.02 11.12 -13.10
C PRO A 182 -4.73 9.62 -13.18
N HIS A 183 -5.29 8.81 -12.27
CA HIS A 183 -5.18 7.35 -12.33
C HIS A 183 -5.85 6.80 -13.59
N GLU A 184 -7.14 7.12 -13.79
CA GLU A 184 -7.92 6.62 -14.92
C GLU A 184 -7.38 7.14 -16.25
N PHE A 185 -7.01 8.42 -16.35
CA PHE A 185 -6.36 8.93 -17.56
C PHE A 185 -4.97 8.31 -17.79
N GLY A 186 -4.30 7.85 -16.73
CA GLY A 186 -3.09 7.03 -16.82
C GLY A 186 -3.32 5.74 -17.62
N HIS A 187 -4.52 5.13 -17.54
CA HIS A 187 -4.88 3.98 -18.37
C HIS A 187 -5.06 4.34 -19.85
N ASP A 188 -5.68 5.48 -20.19
CA ASP A 188 -5.72 5.95 -21.58
C ASP A 188 -4.30 6.05 -22.18
N VAL A 189 -3.38 6.64 -21.42
CA VAL A 189 -1.97 6.74 -21.80
C VAL A 189 -1.29 5.36 -21.84
N GLN A 190 -1.62 4.46 -20.92
CA GLN A 190 -1.13 3.08 -20.92
C GLN A 190 -1.52 2.37 -22.23
N PHE A 191 -2.78 2.47 -22.66
CA PHE A 191 -3.25 1.83 -23.90
C PHE A 191 -2.47 2.32 -25.12
N ALA A 192 -2.13 3.61 -25.13
CA ALA A 192 -1.37 4.25 -26.21
C ALA A 192 0.08 3.76 -26.33
N GLN A 193 0.63 3.04 -25.35
CA GLN A 193 1.99 2.50 -25.45
C GLN A 193 2.07 1.27 -26.38
N GLY A 194 0.94 0.64 -26.74
CA GLY A 194 0.92 -0.51 -27.66
C GLY A 194 1.62 -1.78 -27.12
N ASN A 195 1.71 -2.85 -27.92
CA ASN A 195 2.48 -4.07 -27.57
C ASN A 195 2.20 -4.58 -26.14
N ASN A 196 0.96 -5.04 -25.93
CA ASN A 196 0.36 -5.49 -24.67
C ASN A 196 0.22 -4.38 -23.60
N SER A 197 1.20 -3.47 -23.42
CA SER A 197 1.24 -2.40 -22.39
C SER A 197 0.80 -2.84 -20.99
N TRP A 198 0.93 -4.13 -20.71
CA TRP A 198 0.49 -4.78 -19.48
C TRP A 198 -1.02 -4.69 -19.24
N ASN A 199 -1.79 -4.58 -20.33
CA ASN A 199 -3.24 -4.63 -20.33
C ASN A 199 -3.74 -6.08 -20.31
N ASP A 200 -3.00 -6.97 -20.98
CA ASP A 200 -3.42 -8.33 -21.27
C ASP A 200 -2.39 -9.37 -20.75
N GLY A 201 -2.84 -10.62 -20.66
CA GLY A 201 -1.99 -11.74 -20.25
C GLY A 201 -1.87 -11.91 -18.74
N ASP A 202 -1.68 -13.16 -18.35
CA ASP A 202 -1.94 -13.62 -16.98
C ASP A 202 -0.96 -13.02 -15.94
N TYR A 203 0.27 -12.69 -16.35
CA TYR A 203 1.32 -12.18 -15.46
C TYR A 203 1.59 -10.67 -15.58
N LEU A 204 1.03 -10.01 -16.59
CA LEU A 204 1.15 -8.56 -16.79
C LEU A 204 -0.10 -7.83 -16.33
N ARG A 205 -1.31 -8.37 -16.56
CA ARG A 205 -2.57 -7.80 -16.07
C ARG A 205 -2.57 -7.43 -14.58
N PRO A 206 -1.95 -8.21 -13.66
CA PRO A 206 -1.87 -7.81 -12.26
C PRO A 206 -1.16 -6.45 -12.00
N TRP A 207 -0.34 -5.96 -12.94
CA TRP A 207 0.34 -4.66 -12.85
C TRP A 207 -0.51 -3.48 -13.31
N TYR A 208 -1.65 -3.74 -13.97
CA TYR A 208 -2.51 -2.73 -14.60
C TYR A 208 -2.77 -1.53 -13.68
N GLU A 209 -3.28 -1.81 -12.48
CA GLU A 209 -3.63 -0.80 -11.49
C GLU A 209 -2.42 -0.10 -10.86
N ALA A 210 -1.31 -0.83 -10.70
CA ALA A 210 -0.06 -0.25 -10.24
C ALA A 210 0.52 0.76 -11.24
N VAL A 211 0.32 0.55 -12.55
CA VAL A 211 0.74 1.50 -13.60
C VAL A 211 -0.07 2.79 -13.52
N ALA A 212 -1.39 2.70 -13.37
CA ALA A 212 -2.24 3.90 -13.21
C ALA A 212 -1.95 4.65 -11.91
N ASN A 213 -1.73 3.94 -10.79
CA ASN A 213 -1.28 4.61 -9.57
C ASN A 213 0.10 5.24 -9.71
N TRP A 214 1.01 4.63 -10.47
CA TRP A 214 2.29 5.27 -10.79
C TRP A 214 2.09 6.60 -11.54
N PHE A 215 1.27 6.63 -12.59
CA PHE A 215 0.90 7.87 -13.29
C PHE A 215 0.32 8.91 -12.33
N ARG A 216 -0.60 8.50 -11.47
CA ARG A 216 -1.18 9.37 -10.44
C ARG A 216 -0.12 9.96 -9.50
N GLU A 217 0.85 9.15 -9.08
CA GLU A 217 1.91 9.61 -8.19
C GLU A 217 2.85 10.60 -8.88
N GLU A 218 3.24 10.37 -10.14
CA GLU A 218 4.00 11.34 -10.94
C GLU A 218 3.26 12.69 -11.04
N TYR A 219 1.95 12.66 -11.31
CA TYR A 219 1.13 13.87 -11.31
C TYR A 219 1.12 14.55 -9.94
N ALA A 220 0.90 13.81 -8.86
CA ALA A 220 0.85 14.36 -7.50
C ALA A 220 2.16 15.00 -7.05
N TYR A 221 3.30 14.65 -7.63
CA TYR A 221 4.61 15.25 -7.31
C TYR A 221 5.01 16.37 -8.25
N SER A 222 4.38 16.46 -9.42
CA SER A 222 4.70 17.48 -10.43
C SER A 222 4.54 18.90 -9.90
N ASP A 223 5.40 19.80 -10.37
CA ASP A 223 5.27 21.23 -10.11
C ASP A 223 3.95 21.77 -10.70
N ILE A 224 3.47 21.18 -11.81
CA ILE A 224 2.17 21.52 -12.42
C ILE A 224 1.03 21.33 -11.41
N TYR A 225 0.97 20.16 -10.77
CA TYR A 225 -0.03 19.88 -9.76
C TYR A 225 0.12 20.81 -8.54
N ARG A 226 1.34 21.04 -8.08
CA ARG A 226 1.60 21.85 -6.87
C ARG A 226 1.31 23.33 -7.08
N ASN A 227 1.59 23.85 -8.28
CA ASN A 227 1.31 25.23 -8.65
C ASN A 227 -0.19 25.48 -8.93
N SER A 228 -1.00 24.44 -9.10
CA SER A 228 -2.47 24.57 -9.21
C SER A 228 -3.16 24.96 -7.89
N GLY A 229 -2.41 25.00 -6.77
CA GLY A 229 -2.96 25.24 -5.43
C GLY A 229 -3.53 23.99 -4.77
N ASN A 230 -3.31 22.82 -5.36
CA ASN A 230 -3.74 21.53 -4.84
C ASN A 230 -2.66 20.85 -3.99
N HIS A 231 -3.09 20.06 -3.00
CA HIS A 231 -2.18 19.52 -1.96
C HIS A 231 -2.40 18.05 -1.61
N LEU A 232 -2.90 17.24 -2.54
CA LEU A 232 -3.10 15.81 -2.29
C LEU A 232 -1.80 15.12 -1.87
N GLY A 233 -1.96 14.18 -0.94
CA GLY A 233 -0.89 13.28 -0.51
C GLY A 233 -0.63 12.16 -1.52
N THR A 234 0.18 11.20 -1.10
CA THR A 234 0.37 9.91 -1.80
C THR A 234 -0.81 8.95 -1.53
N SER A 235 -0.98 7.98 -2.41
CA SER A 235 -1.79 6.76 -2.28
C SER A 235 -1.14 5.66 -1.42
N LEU A 236 -0.02 5.93 -0.73
CA LEU A 236 0.69 4.96 0.12
C LEU A 236 -0.27 4.31 1.14
N SER A 237 -0.60 3.04 0.89
CA SER A 237 -1.55 2.28 1.70
C SER A 237 -0.87 1.45 2.78
N GLU A 238 -1.61 1.17 3.86
CA GLU A 238 -1.17 0.21 4.86
C GLU A 238 -1.03 -1.21 4.29
N MET A 239 -1.83 -1.60 3.28
CA MET A 239 -1.82 -2.94 2.71
C MET A 239 -0.49 -3.25 2.03
N TYR A 240 0.03 -2.32 1.22
CA TYR A 240 1.36 -2.46 0.63
C TYR A 240 2.46 -2.59 1.69
N LEU A 241 2.47 -1.68 2.67
CA LEU A 241 3.49 -1.66 3.71
C LEU A 241 3.50 -2.95 4.56
N ARG A 242 2.32 -3.53 4.79
CA ARG A 242 2.15 -4.84 5.45
C ARG A 242 2.65 -6.01 4.61
N ALA A 243 2.58 -5.88 3.28
CA ALA A 243 2.82 -6.95 2.32
C ALA A 243 4.25 -6.95 1.71
N THR A 244 5.16 -6.08 2.15
CA THR A 244 6.52 -5.94 1.57
C THR A 244 7.36 -7.24 1.53
N MET A 245 7.01 -8.25 2.33
CA MET A 245 7.64 -9.58 2.30
C MET A 245 7.12 -10.48 1.17
N PHE A 246 6.12 -10.05 0.42
CA PHE A 246 5.58 -10.72 -0.75
C PHE A 246 6.04 -10.04 -2.03
N THR A 247 5.89 -10.75 -3.15
CA THR A 247 6.13 -10.17 -4.47
C THR A 247 5.34 -8.84 -4.61
N PRO A 248 5.92 -7.79 -5.25
CA PRO A 248 5.32 -6.45 -5.30
C PRO A 248 3.84 -6.44 -5.67
N VAL A 249 3.48 -7.18 -6.71
CA VAL A 249 2.09 -7.43 -7.06
C VAL A 249 1.67 -8.76 -6.45
N ASN A 250 0.95 -8.67 -5.33
CA ASN A 250 0.41 -9.81 -4.61
C ASN A 250 -1.10 -9.64 -4.43
N GLY A 251 -1.75 -10.75 -4.07
CA GLY A 251 -3.18 -10.90 -3.77
C GLY A 251 -3.87 -9.79 -2.96
N ARG A 252 -3.12 -8.97 -2.22
CA ARG A 252 -3.65 -7.98 -1.26
C ARG A 252 -3.32 -6.54 -1.61
N ALA A 253 -2.43 -6.31 -2.58
CA ALA A 253 -1.86 -4.98 -2.81
C ALA A 253 -1.55 -4.74 -4.30
N PHE A 254 -2.44 -5.17 -5.19
CA PHE A 254 -2.26 -5.05 -6.65
C PHE A 254 -2.14 -3.61 -7.11
N TYR A 255 -2.95 -2.73 -6.53
CA TYR A 255 -2.98 -1.32 -6.84
C TYR A 255 -1.68 -0.65 -6.39
N GLU A 256 -1.04 -1.17 -5.36
CA GLU A 256 -0.04 -0.44 -4.59
C GLU A 256 1.41 -0.85 -4.87
N ALA A 257 1.65 -1.63 -5.92
CA ALA A 257 2.99 -2.01 -6.36
C ALA A 257 3.76 -0.88 -7.08
N TRP A 258 3.14 0.28 -7.28
CA TRP A 258 3.72 1.47 -7.93
C TRP A 258 5.06 1.97 -7.35
N PRO A 259 5.46 1.75 -6.06
CA PRO A 259 6.75 2.22 -5.58
C PRO A 259 7.93 1.62 -6.33
N LEU A 260 7.80 0.39 -6.86
CA LEU A 260 8.83 -0.20 -7.73
C LEU A 260 8.93 0.57 -9.05
N LEU A 261 7.80 0.97 -9.64
CA LEU A 261 7.77 1.70 -10.90
C LEU A 261 8.39 3.10 -10.75
N LEU A 262 8.11 3.79 -9.64
CA LEU A 262 8.79 5.05 -9.30
C LEU A 262 10.30 4.87 -9.10
N PHE A 263 10.73 3.80 -8.44
CA PHE A 263 12.15 3.51 -8.28
C PHE A 263 12.85 3.33 -9.63
N LEU A 264 12.19 2.63 -10.57
CA LEU A 264 12.71 2.43 -11.92
C LEU A 264 12.72 3.74 -12.72
N GLN A 265 11.66 4.54 -12.63
CA GLN A 265 11.54 5.83 -13.32
C GLN A 265 12.59 6.84 -12.86
N HIS A 266 12.75 7.01 -11.54
CA HIS A 266 13.64 8.03 -10.99
C HIS A 266 15.08 7.55 -10.80
N ASN A 267 15.30 6.23 -10.76
CA ASN A 267 16.61 5.60 -10.66
C ASN A 267 17.55 6.30 -9.65
N PRO A 268 17.17 6.39 -8.36
CA PRO A 268 17.88 7.18 -7.36
C PRO A 268 19.29 6.66 -7.02
N ASP A 269 19.65 5.50 -7.55
CA ASP A 269 20.95 4.84 -7.41
C ASP A 269 21.79 4.90 -8.70
N HIS A 270 21.30 5.58 -9.75
CA HIS A 270 22.01 5.76 -11.03
C HIS A 270 22.49 4.45 -11.66
N LEU A 271 21.64 3.42 -11.62
CA LEU A 271 21.89 2.16 -12.32
C LEU A 271 21.93 2.41 -13.84
N ASP A 272 22.66 1.57 -14.59
CA ASP A 272 22.81 1.66 -16.05
C ASP A 272 21.51 1.24 -16.77
N MET A 273 20.51 2.11 -16.69
CA MET A 273 19.15 1.95 -17.22
C MET A 273 18.80 3.14 -18.12
N PRO A 274 17.96 2.95 -19.16
CA PRO A 274 17.40 4.05 -19.95
C PRO A 274 16.71 5.10 -19.06
N THR A 275 16.82 6.37 -19.42
CA THR A 275 16.15 7.47 -18.70
C THR A 275 14.64 7.46 -18.86
N ASP A 276 14.14 6.85 -19.93
CA ASP A 276 12.73 6.65 -20.25
C ASP A 276 12.29 5.19 -20.02
N LEU A 277 12.96 4.48 -19.09
CA LEU A 277 12.77 3.04 -18.88
C LEU A 277 11.29 2.67 -18.75
N MET A 278 10.47 3.40 -17.99
CA MET A 278 9.05 3.04 -17.86
C MET A 278 8.29 3.06 -19.19
N LYS A 279 8.55 4.04 -20.06
CA LYS A 279 7.99 4.07 -21.42
C LYS A 279 8.48 2.86 -22.23
N VAL A 280 9.78 2.56 -22.15
CA VAL A 280 10.37 1.38 -22.81
C VAL A 280 9.70 0.10 -22.31
N LEU A 281 9.50 -0.05 -21.00
CA LEU A 281 8.86 -1.23 -20.42
C LEU A 281 7.41 -1.42 -20.87
N LEU A 282 6.62 -0.33 -20.92
CA LEU A 282 5.22 -0.36 -21.36
C LEU A 282 5.05 -0.58 -22.87
N THR A 283 6.08 -0.31 -23.67
CA THR A 283 6.06 -0.49 -25.14
C THR A 283 6.58 -1.85 -25.61
N ASN A 284 7.14 -2.67 -24.71
CA ASN A 284 7.84 -3.93 -25.03
C ASN A 284 7.14 -5.20 -24.49
N GLY A 285 5.82 -5.16 -24.25
CA GLY A 285 5.06 -6.36 -23.95
C GLY A 285 4.76 -7.20 -25.21
N ASP A 286 4.75 -8.52 -25.06
CA ASP A 286 4.44 -9.46 -26.14
C ASP A 286 2.98 -9.91 -26.03
N LYS A 287 2.12 -9.43 -26.93
CA LYS A 287 0.70 -9.83 -26.98
C LYS A 287 0.52 -11.32 -27.33
N SER A 288 1.50 -11.95 -27.98
CA SER A 288 1.45 -13.35 -28.37
C SER A 288 1.90 -14.31 -27.27
N ASN A 289 2.58 -13.79 -26.24
CA ASN A 289 3.07 -14.58 -25.11
C ASN A 289 2.26 -14.29 -23.83
N PRO A 290 1.21 -15.08 -23.54
CA PRO A 290 0.38 -14.87 -22.35
C PRO A 290 1.12 -15.15 -21.03
N ASN A 291 2.30 -15.77 -21.09
CA ASN A 291 3.12 -16.11 -19.92
C ASN A 291 4.30 -15.15 -19.71
N GLN A 292 4.43 -14.10 -20.52
CA GLN A 292 5.50 -13.12 -20.34
C GLN A 292 5.34 -12.39 -19.00
N THR A 293 6.44 -12.27 -18.25
CA THR A 293 6.42 -11.61 -16.94
C THR A 293 7.05 -10.23 -16.99
N PHE A 294 6.64 -9.35 -16.07
CA PHE A 294 7.29 -8.06 -15.84
C PHE A 294 8.82 -8.20 -15.68
N TYR A 295 9.28 -9.23 -14.95
CA TYR A 295 10.70 -9.45 -14.71
C TYR A 295 11.47 -9.84 -15.97
N GLN A 296 10.84 -10.56 -16.90
CA GLN A 296 11.45 -10.87 -18.20
C GLN A 296 11.62 -9.60 -19.04
N ILE A 297 10.58 -8.75 -19.11
CA ILE A 297 10.63 -7.47 -19.83
C ILE A 297 11.68 -6.55 -19.20
N LEU A 298 11.70 -6.42 -17.87
CA LEU A 298 12.69 -5.60 -17.16
C LEU A 298 14.11 -6.02 -17.51
N ARG A 299 14.42 -7.32 -17.41
CA ARG A 299 15.77 -7.84 -17.70
C ARG A 299 16.19 -7.61 -19.15
N ALA A 300 15.28 -7.81 -20.10
CA ALA A 300 15.56 -7.60 -21.52
C ALA A 300 15.91 -6.13 -21.81
N ASN A 301 15.29 -5.19 -21.09
CA ASN A 301 15.49 -3.75 -21.26
C ASN A 301 16.54 -3.13 -20.32
N THR A 302 17.08 -3.90 -19.39
CA THR A 302 18.19 -3.49 -18.51
C THR A 302 19.32 -4.54 -18.49
N PRO A 303 19.90 -4.93 -19.64
CA PRO A 303 20.85 -6.07 -19.73
C PRO A 303 22.15 -5.83 -18.97
N LYS A 304 22.52 -4.56 -18.72
CA LYS A 304 23.72 -4.17 -17.97
C LYS A 304 23.49 -4.08 -16.47
N VAL A 305 22.23 -4.16 -16.01
CA VAL A 305 21.88 -4.07 -14.59
C VAL A 305 21.81 -5.45 -13.95
N ASN A 306 22.59 -5.64 -12.90
CA ASN A 306 22.44 -6.80 -12.05
C ASN A 306 21.12 -6.72 -11.27
N GLN A 307 20.18 -7.60 -11.60
CA GLN A 307 18.84 -7.61 -10.98
C GLN A 307 18.88 -7.81 -9.46
N LYS A 308 19.85 -8.56 -8.94
CA LYS A 308 20.00 -8.72 -7.49
C LYS A 308 20.36 -7.39 -6.83
N THR A 309 21.23 -6.60 -7.47
CA THR A 309 21.55 -5.24 -7.03
C THR A 309 20.30 -4.35 -7.08
N LEU A 310 19.57 -4.34 -8.20
CA LEU A 310 18.34 -3.56 -8.39
C LEU A 310 17.33 -3.78 -7.25
N PHE A 311 16.96 -5.03 -6.96
CA PHE A 311 15.98 -5.32 -5.89
C PHE A 311 16.54 -5.09 -4.48
N GLY A 312 17.87 -5.23 -4.29
CA GLY A 312 18.52 -4.85 -3.04
C GLY A 312 18.52 -3.33 -2.80
N ASP A 313 18.73 -2.54 -3.85
CA ASP A 313 18.67 -1.09 -3.82
C ASP A 313 17.24 -0.60 -3.59
N PHE A 314 16.28 -1.13 -4.34
CA PHE A 314 14.85 -0.84 -4.16
C PHE A 314 14.39 -1.06 -2.71
N ALA A 315 14.65 -2.23 -2.14
CA ALA A 315 14.32 -2.53 -0.73
C ALA A 315 14.95 -1.54 0.26
N SER A 316 16.16 -1.06 -0.05
CA SER A 316 16.88 -0.09 0.78
C SER A 316 16.27 1.31 0.69
N ARG A 317 15.80 1.70 -0.49
CA ARG A 317 15.08 2.97 -0.69
C ARG A 317 13.68 2.95 -0.08
N VAL A 318 13.00 1.80 -0.05
CA VAL A 318 11.75 1.64 0.72
C VAL A 318 11.97 1.83 2.21
N ALA A 319 13.09 1.36 2.76
CA ALA A 319 13.40 1.55 4.17
C ALA A 319 13.62 3.03 4.57
N SER A 320 14.16 3.86 3.67
CA SER A 320 14.37 5.30 3.88
C SER A 320 13.21 6.18 3.41
N LEU A 321 12.27 5.62 2.64
CA LEU A 321 11.25 6.34 1.89
C LEU A 321 11.83 7.28 0.81
N GLU A 322 12.96 6.91 0.20
CA GLU A 322 13.70 7.69 -0.81
C GLU A 322 13.73 7.02 -2.20
N TRP A 323 12.71 6.22 -2.55
CA TRP A 323 12.68 5.49 -3.83
C TRP A 323 12.49 6.37 -5.07
N ALA A 324 11.89 7.55 -4.90
CA ALA A 324 11.80 8.57 -5.95
C ALA A 324 12.83 9.71 -5.72
N GLY A 325 13.96 9.41 -5.06
CA GLY A 325 15.00 10.37 -4.75
C GLY A 325 14.93 10.97 -3.34
N SER A 326 15.92 11.81 -3.02
CA SER A 326 16.15 12.36 -1.67
C SER A 326 15.89 13.86 -1.55
N ALA A 327 15.36 14.51 -2.60
CA ALA A 327 15.11 15.94 -2.63
C ALA A 327 14.26 16.39 -1.43
N THR A 328 14.59 17.54 -0.86
CA THR A 328 13.98 18.07 0.37
C THR A 328 13.24 19.38 0.08
N HIS A 329 12.12 19.30 -0.63
CA HIS A 329 11.09 20.35 -0.64
C HIS A 329 9.82 19.81 0.04
N SER A 330 8.90 20.69 0.41
CA SER A 330 7.71 20.36 1.22
C SER A 330 6.79 19.32 0.57
N TYR A 331 6.87 19.18 -0.75
CA TYR A 331 6.08 18.25 -1.55
C TYR A 331 6.93 17.18 -2.27
N SER A 332 8.19 16.99 -1.86
CA SER A 332 8.99 15.92 -2.43
C SER A 332 8.41 14.55 -2.07
N PRO A 333 8.61 13.52 -2.91
CA PRO A 333 8.10 12.18 -2.64
C PRO A 333 8.47 11.71 -1.22
N LYS A 334 9.73 11.89 -0.82
CA LYS A 334 10.21 11.60 0.56
C LYS A 334 9.35 12.26 1.63
N THR A 335 9.09 13.57 1.52
CA THR A 335 8.30 14.32 2.50
C THR A 335 6.86 13.81 2.56
N LEU A 336 6.25 13.55 1.40
CA LEU A 336 4.87 13.07 1.29
C LEU A 336 4.73 11.65 1.88
N TYR A 337 5.64 10.73 1.57
CA TYR A 337 5.64 9.38 2.12
C TYR A 337 5.91 9.36 3.62
N GLN A 338 6.85 10.18 4.10
CA GLN A 338 7.10 10.31 5.54
C GLN A 338 5.86 10.84 6.27
N THR A 339 5.18 11.83 5.69
CA THR A 339 3.93 12.38 6.23
C THR A 339 2.82 11.33 6.22
N ALA A 340 2.65 10.60 5.12
CA ALA A 340 1.66 9.53 4.99
C ALA A 340 1.90 8.40 5.98
N LEU A 341 3.14 7.88 6.08
CA LEU A 341 3.50 6.83 7.04
C LEU A 341 3.25 7.29 8.49
N GLN A 342 3.60 8.54 8.82
CA GLN A 342 3.32 9.10 10.14
C GLN A 342 1.82 9.21 10.40
N LYS A 343 1.03 9.60 9.40
CA LYS A 343 -0.43 9.66 9.49
C LYS A 343 -1.02 8.26 9.71
N LEU A 344 -0.54 7.23 8.99
CA LEU A 344 -0.97 5.84 9.19
C LEU A 344 -0.71 5.35 10.62
N PHE A 345 0.47 5.65 11.19
CA PHE A 345 0.78 5.32 12.59
C PHE A 345 -0.07 6.13 13.58
N LYS A 346 -0.23 7.44 13.34
CA LYS A 346 -0.99 8.34 14.22
C LYS A 346 -2.48 7.96 14.27
N ASN A 347 -3.04 7.61 13.12
CA ASN A 347 -4.44 7.25 12.96
C ASN A 347 -4.71 5.77 13.28
N ARG A 348 -3.68 4.97 13.59
CA ARG A 348 -3.78 3.54 13.89
C ARG A 348 -4.33 2.70 12.71
N ASN A 349 -4.16 3.20 11.48
CA ASN A 349 -4.40 2.44 10.26
C ASN A 349 -3.30 1.40 10.03
N LEU A 350 -2.08 1.68 10.50
CA LEU A 350 -0.95 0.78 10.47
C LEU A 350 -0.29 0.78 11.85
N TYR A 351 0.08 -0.39 12.36
CA TYR A 351 0.88 -0.47 13.59
C TYR A 351 2.34 -0.71 13.23
N TRP A 352 3.23 -0.21 14.09
CA TRP A 352 4.68 -0.28 13.88
C TRP A 352 5.17 -1.69 13.54
N GLN A 353 4.66 -2.71 14.23
CA GLN A 353 5.06 -4.12 14.07
C GLN A 353 4.54 -4.79 12.79
N GLN A 354 3.68 -4.10 12.05
CA GLN A 354 3.16 -4.60 10.79
C GLN A 354 4.09 -4.28 9.62
N PHE A 355 4.71 -3.10 9.64
CA PHE A 355 5.72 -2.69 8.65
C PHE A 355 7.13 -3.10 9.06
N TYR A 356 7.56 -2.77 10.29
CA TYR A 356 8.90 -3.10 10.75
C TYR A 356 8.95 -4.52 11.29
N THR A 357 9.78 -5.35 10.66
CA THR A 357 9.93 -6.76 11.03
C THR A 357 10.62 -6.89 12.40
N GLN A 358 9.87 -7.37 13.38
CA GLN A 358 10.43 -7.81 14.66
C GLN A 358 11.10 -9.18 14.48
N MET A 359 12.37 -9.28 14.89
CA MET A 359 13.16 -10.47 14.67
C MET A 359 13.12 -11.41 15.89
N ASN A 360 13.05 -12.71 15.65
CA ASN A 360 13.09 -13.74 16.69
C ASN A 360 14.52 -13.93 17.18
N LYS A 361 14.73 -13.79 18.49
CA LYS A 361 16.05 -14.04 19.09
C LYS A 361 16.36 -15.55 19.02
N VAL A 362 17.52 -15.91 18.46
CA VAL A 362 17.90 -17.33 18.27
C VAL A 362 18.27 -17.99 19.60
N SER A 363 18.93 -17.26 20.50
CA SER A 363 19.19 -17.72 21.86
C SER A 363 19.40 -16.54 22.81
N LYS A 364 19.32 -16.78 24.12
CA LYS A 364 19.47 -15.72 25.14
C LYS A 364 20.87 -15.08 25.12
N THR A 365 21.91 -15.81 24.68
CA THR A 365 23.32 -15.44 24.80
C THR A 365 23.97 -14.92 23.51
N VAL A 366 23.34 -15.14 22.34
CA VAL A 366 23.91 -14.75 21.04
C VAL A 366 23.22 -13.49 20.51
N THR A 367 23.98 -12.58 19.91
CA THR A 367 23.46 -11.43 19.17
C THR A 367 22.87 -11.81 17.81
N SER A 368 22.29 -13.01 17.72
CA SER A 368 21.75 -13.59 16.50
C SER A 368 20.23 -13.62 16.53
N TYR A 369 19.63 -13.23 15.41
CA TYR A 369 18.20 -13.07 15.27
C TYR A 369 17.75 -13.64 13.93
N LYS A 370 16.66 -14.40 13.93
CA LYS A 370 16.05 -15.01 12.75
C LYS A 370 14.80 -14.21 12.36
N VAL A 371 14.57 -14.06 11.05
CA VAL A 371 13.28 -13.54 10.56
C VAL A 371 12.14 -14.48 11.01
N PRO A 372 10.98 -13.96 11.45
CA PRO A 372 9.81 -14.81 11.67
C PRO A 372 9.47 -15.61 10.41
N ASN A 373 9.03 -16.85 10.56
CA ASN A 373 8.81 -17.75 9.41
C ASN A 373 7.75 -17.18 8.47
N GLU A 374 6.68 -16.62 9.03
CA GLU A 374 5.60 -15.96 8.31
C GLU A 374 6.07 -14.71 7.56
N ARG A 375 7.13 -14.03 8.03
CA ARG A 375 7.70 -12.83 7.41
C ARG A 375 8.89 -13.08 6.48
N ALA A 376 9.34 -14.33 6.31
CA ALA A 376 10.46 -14.66 5.43
C ALA A 376 10.14 -14.24 3.97
N PRO A 377 10.97 -13.44 3.29
CA PRO A 377 10.57 -12.82 2.03
C PRO A 377 10.43 -13.83 0.87
N GLN A 378 9.50 -13.56 -0.04
CA GLN A 378 9.44 -14.15 -1.39
C GLN A 378 10.55 -13.58 -2.28
N GLY A 379 10.78 -14.17 -3.45
CA GLY A 379 11.74 -13.64 -4.43
C GLY A 379 11.42 -12.20 -4.83
N ASN A 380 12.45 -11.33 -4.86
CA ASN A 380 12.36 -9.89 -5.09
C ASN A 380 11.54 -9.09 -4.05
N ALA A 381 11.07 -9.75 -2.99
CA ALA A 381 10.46 -9.12 -1.83
C ALA A 381 11.47 -8.87 -0.70
N PHE A 382 11.07 -8.14 0.33
CA PHE A 382 12.01 -7.71 1.37
C PHE A 382 11.39 -7.52 2.75
N ASN A 383 12.27 -7.34 3.73
CA ASN A 383 11.90 -6.86 5.06
C ASN A 383 12.65 -5.58 5.39
N VAL A 384 12.01 -4.72 6.18
CA VAL A 384 12.64 -3.56 6.82
C VAL A 384 12.71 -3.80 8.32
N ILE A 385 13.91 -3.78 8.88
CA ILE A 385 14.16 -3.97 10.31
C ILE A 385 14.71 -2.66 10.85
N GLN A 386 13.99 -1.99 11.75
CA GLN A 386 14.58 -0.89 12.52
C GLN A 386 15.53 -1.47 13.58
N LEU A 387 16.71 -0.87 13.74
CA LEU A 387 17.69 -1.28 14.75
C LEU A 387 17.76 -0.24 15.88
N HIS A 388 18.04 -0.73 17.10
CA HIS A 388 18.37 0.10 18.26
C HIS A 388 19.90 0.07 18.48
N PRO A 389 20.63 1.14 18.11
CA PRO A 389 22.07 1.20 18.31
C PRO A 389 22.43 1.33 19.80
N ASN A 390 23.47 0.62 20.22
CA ASN A 390 24.01 0.67 21.58
C ASN A 390 25.20 1.62 21.63
N PHE A 391 25.08 2.68 22.44
CA PHE A 391 26.15 3.65 22.70
C PHE A 391 26.77 3.41 24.08
N LYS A 392 28.10 3.46 24.18
CA LYS A 392 28.75 3.50 25.49
C LYS A 392 28.52 4.87 26.12
N LYS A 393 28.58 4.95 27.45
CA LYS A 393 28.46 6.22 28.19
C LYS A 393 29.44 7.27 27.62
N GLY A 394 28.93 8.44 27.27
CA GLY A 394 29.71 9.54 26.69
C GLY A 394 29.97 9.46 25.17
N GLN A 395 29.54 8.39 24.48
CA GLN A 395 29.66 8.29 23.02
C GLN A 395 28.46 8.93 22.30
N PHE A 396 28.74 9.82 21.35
CA PHE A 396 27.72 10.43 20.48
C PHE A 396 27.59 9.72 19.12
N SER A 397 28.51 8.81 18.80
CA SER A 397 28.45 7.97 17.60
C SER A 397 29.03 6.58 17.87
N THR A 398 28.61 5.59 17.07
CA THR A 398 29.11 4.21 17.10
C THR A 398 29.07 3.60 15.71
N TYR A 399 29.71 2.43 15.55
CA TYR A 399 29.55 1.59 14.37
C TYR A 399 28.64 0.42 14.69
N VAL A 400 27.56 0.29 13.92
CA VAL A 400 26.69 -0.89 13.92
C VAL A 400 27.16 -1.83 12.83
N ALA A 401 27.32 -3.11 13.13
CA ALA A 401 27.67 -4.12 12.13
C ALA A 401 26.67 -5.29 12.09
N VAL A 402 26.43 -5.80 10.89
CA VAL A 402 25.50 -6.89 10.61
C VAL A 402 26.19 -7.94 9.77
N LYS A 403 26.20 -9.19 10.23
CA LYS A 403 26.49 -10.37 9.41
C LYS A 403 25.17 -10.99 8.94
N LEU A 404 25.00 -11.19 7.64
CA LEU A 404 23.84 -11.88 7.08
C LEU A 404 24.14 -13.37 6.89
N ASN A 405 23.17 -14.23 7.19
CA ASN A 405 23.24 -15.67 6.95
C ASN A 405 21.89 -16.15 6.41
N GLY A 406 21.83 -16.47 5.11
CA GLY A 406 20.68 -17.15 4.51
C GLY A 406 20.48 -18.54 5.11
N LEU A 407 19.22 -18.96 5.24
CA LEU A 407 18.84 -20.25 5.83
C LEU A 407 18.21 -21.22 4.82
N SER A 408 17.95 -20.77 3.59
CA SER A 408 17.49 -21.67 2.53
C SER A 408 18.67 -22.38 1.87
N HIS A 409 18.57 -23.69 1.74
CA HIS A 409 19.53 -24.55 1.03
C HIS A 409 19.13 -24.79 -0.43
N LYS A 410 18.02 -24.21 -0.90
CA LYS A 410 17.58 -24.29 -2.30
C LYS A 410 18.67 -23.73 -3.22
N ALA A 411 19.01 -24.46 -4.28
CA ALA A 411 19.94 -23.96 -5.30
C ALA A 411 19.40 -22.64 -5.88
N GLY A 412 20.27 -21.64 -6.02
CA GLY A 412 19.87 -20.30 -6.48
C GLY A 412 19.38 -19.34 -5.38
N ALA A 413 19.12 -19.81 -4.15
CA ALA A 413 18.77 -18.95 -3.03
C ALA A 413 19.88 -17.94 -2.72
N ASP A 414 19.51 -16.66 -2.65
CA ASP A 414 20.46 -15.55 -2.41
C ASP A 414 19.72 -14.33 -1.84
N TRP A 415 20.45 -13.42 -1.21
CA TRP A 415 19.92 -12.26 -0.49
C TRP A 415 20.80 -11.04 -0.70
N ARG A 416 20.21 -9.84 -0.65
CA ARG A 416 20.93 -8.57 -0.54
C ARG A 416 20.43 -7.81 0.67
N ALA A 417 21.35 -7.37 1.52
CA ALA A 417 21.06 -6.53 2.66
C ALA A 417 21.84 -5.22 2.60
N ARG A 418 21.30 -4.19 3.26
CA ARG A 418 21.94 -2.88 3.40
C ARG A 418 21.66 -2.27 4.76
N LEU A 419 22.66 -1.63 5.34
CA LEU A 419 22.46 -0.74 6.49
C LEU A 419 22.14 0.66 6.00
N ILE A 420 21.08 1.26 6.55
CA ILE A 420 20.57 2.57 6.16
C ILE A 420 20.50 3.44 7.41
N VAL A 421 21.23 4.54 7.45
CA VAL A 421 21.15 5.55 8.51
C VAL A 421 20.34 6.72 7.98
N GLN A 422 19.20 7.00 8.60
CA GLN A 422 18.38 8.18 8.33
C GLN A 422 18.74 9.27 9.35
N PRO A 423 19.42 10.35 8.93
CA PRO A 423 19.73 11.46 9.82
C PRO A 423 18.47 12.11 10.41
N LYS A 424 18.57 12.58 11.65
CA LYS A 424 17.45 13.25 12.35
C LYS A 424 17.04 14.58 11.72
N ASP A 425 18.01 15.28 11.12
CA ASP A 425 17.82 16.60 10.51
C ASP A 425 17.03 16.57 9.20
N GLY A 426 16.63 15.39 8.72
CA GLY A 426 15.88 15.21 7.48
C GLY A 426 16.76 15.09 6.23
N SER A 427 18.09 15.19 6.35
CA SER A 427 19.00 15.00 5.23
C SER A 427 18.90 13.61 4.58
N ALA A 428 19.49 13.47 3.39
CA ALA A 428 19.50 12.23 2.64
C ALA A 428 20.05 11.07 3.48
N ALA A 429 19.44 9.89 3.35
CA ALA A 429 19.90 8.73 4.09
C ALA A 429 21.31 8.30 3.63
N LYS A 430 22.07 7.71 4.56
CA LYS A 430 23.42 7.18 4.33
C LYS A 430 23.34 5.67 4.25
N TYR A 431 23.98 5.10 3.25
CA TYR A 431 23.86 3.67 2.93
C TYR A 431 25.23 2.98 3.03
N SER A 432 25.26 1.76 3.55
CA SER A 432 26.41 0.87 3.36
C SER A 432 26.43 0.34 1.91
N SER A 433 27.53 -0.28 1.48
CA SER A 433 27.45 -1.15 0.30
C SER A 433 26.49 -2.32 0.56
N LEU A 434 25.85 -2.82 -0.50
CA LEU A 434 25.07 -4.06 -0.42
C LEU A 434 25.97 -5.23 -0.02
N PHE A 435 25.40 -6.19 0.69
CA PHE A 435 26.11 -7.40 1.08
C PHE A 435 25.18 -8.62 1.04
N LYS A 436 25.78 -9.78 0.76
CA LYS A 436 25.07 -11.05 0.61
C LYS A 436 25.27 -11.98 1.81
N SER A 437 24.62 -13.14 1.77
CA SER A 437 24.81 -14.20 2.77
C SER A 437 26.29 -14.51 3.00
N GLY A 438 26.67 -14.70 4.26
CA GLY A 438 28.05 -14.93 4.70
C GLY A 438 28.87 -13.66 4.96
N GLN A 439 28.47 -12.52 4.39
CA GLN A 439 29.21 -11.26 4.50
C GLN A 439 28.78 -10.43 5.71
N THR A 440 29.68 -9.52 6.13
CA THR A 440 29.42 -8.52 7.17
C THR A 440 29.63 -7.12 6.62
N ARG A 441 28.77 -6.19 7.02
CA ARG A 441 28.94 -4.74 6.78
C ARG A 441 28.69 -3.95 8.04
N SER A 442 29.25 -2.74 8.07
CA SER A 442 29.06 -1.79 9.17
C SER A 442 28.85 -0.38 8.64
N ILE A 443 28.12 0.43 9.41
CA ILE A 443 27.95 1.86 9.14
C ILE A 443 28.08 2.65 10.45
N LYS A 444 28.59 3.88 10.34
CA LYS A 444 28.63 4.82 11.46
C LYS A 444 27.25 5.45 11.65
N ILE A 445 26.82 5.58 12.90
CA ILE A 445 25.57 6.25 13.29
C ILE A 445 25.79 7.19 14.48
N ASN A 446 25.05 8.31 14.51
CA ASN A 446 25.00 9.21 15.66
C ASN A 446 23.77 8.94 16.54
N VAL A 447 23.83 9.36 17.81
CA VAL A 447 22.81 9.06 18.85
C VAL A 447 21.36 9.45 18.50
N ASN A 448 21.19 10.42 17.61
CA ASN A 448 19.89 10.97 17.25
C ASN A 448 19.33 10.42 15.94
N ASP A 449 20.15 9.75 15.14
CA ASP A 449 19.76 9.24 13.83
C ASP A 449 18.96 7.94 13.99
N LYS A 450 18.14 7.61 12.99
CA LYS A 450 17.52 6.29 12.89
C LYS A 450 18.39 5.36 12.05
N ILE A 451 18.36 4.08 12.34
CA ILE A 451 19.03 3.06 11.53
C ILE A 451 18.08 1.91 11.20
N TYR A 452 18.16 1.47 9.96
CA TYR A 452 17.41 0.35 9.43
C TYR A 452 18.37 -0.64 8.77
N LEU A 453 17.91 -1.88 8.68
CA LEU A 453 18.46 -2.92 7.84
C LEU A 453 17.36 -3.32 6.86
N SER A 454 17.63 -3.21 5.57
CA SER A 454 16.84 -3.88 4.54
C SER A 454 17.42 -5.27 4.30
N VAL A 455 16.58 -6.27 4.07
CA VAL A 455 16.99 -7.59 3.59
C VAL A 455 16.01 -8.02 2.50
N ALA A 456 16.48 -8.05 1.26
CA ALA A 456 15.75 -8.55 0.10
C ALA A 456 16.18 -9.99 -0.21
N ALA A 457 15.22 -10.85 -0.56
CA ALA A 457 15.53 -12.11 -1.22
C ALA A 457 15.74 -11.85 -2.71
N THR A 458 16.90 -12.28 -3.21
CA THR A 458 17.31 -12.02 -4.59
C THR A 458 17.81 -13.33 -5.22
N PRO A 459 16.95 -14.36 -5.34
CA PRO A 459 17.34 -15.67 -5.82
C PRO A 459 17.78 -15.65 -7.29
N SER A 460 18.06 -16.81 -7.87
CA SER A 460 18.41 -16.91 -9.29
C SER A 460 17.27 -16.41 -10.19
N THR A 461 17.60 -16.00 -11.41
CA THR A 461 16.60 -15.61 -12.41
C THR A 461 15.59 -16.73 -12.66
N GLN A 462 16.07 -17.98 -12.74
CA GLN A 462 15.21 -19.16 -12.87
C GLN A 462 14.20 -19.26 -11.71
N ASP A 463 14.67 -19.07 -10.47
CA ASP A 463 13.78 -19.09 -9.30
C ASP A 463 12.72 -17.98 -9.36
N ILE A 464 13.08 -16.79 -9.84
CA ILE A 464 12.10 -15.70 -10.03
C ILE A 464 11.07 -16.09 -11.08
N ASP A 465 11.51 -16.60 -12.23
CA ASP A 465 10.61 -16.94 -13.33
C ASP A 465 9.69 -18.12 -12.94
N ASP A 466 10.22 -19.14 -12.25
CA ASP A 466 9.44 -20.29 -11.75
C ASP A 466 8.46 -19.93 -10.64
N ASN A 467 8.74 -18.85 -9.89
CA ASN A 467 7.93 -18.40 -8.75
C ASN A 467 7.27 -17.04 -9.04
N THR A 468 7.07 -16.70 -10.31
CA THR A 468 6.27 -15.53 -10.67
C THR A 468 4.81 -15.93 -10.50
N PHE A 469 4.18 -15.52 -9.40
CA PHE A 469 2.76 -15.75 -9.18
C PHE A 469 1.99 -14.51 -9.66
N GLY A 470 1.23 -14.64 -10.74
CA GLY A 470 0.40 -13.58 -11.32
C GLY A 470 -0.92 -13.44 -10.58
N LEU A 471 -0.88 -13.17 -9.27
CA LEU A 471 -1.98 -13.43 -8.33
C LEU A 471 -3.25 -12.57 -8.52
N SER A 472 -3.71 -12.19 -9.72
CA SER A 472 -5.00 -11.50 -9.89
C SER A 472 -6.12 -12.28 -9.18
N ILE A 473 -6.85 -11.61 -8.29
CA ILE A 473 -8.00 -12.19 -7.57
C ILE A 473 -9.08 -12.72 -8.51
N ASP A 474 -9.18 -12.16 -9.73
CA ASP A 474 -10.21 -12.51 -10.70
C ASP A 474 -9.72 -13.53 -11.75
N SER A 475 -8.72 -14.36 -11.41
CA SER A 475 -8.28 -15.45 -12.26
C SER A 475 -8.20 -16.77 -11.50
N GLU A 476 -9.09 -17.72 -11.87
CA GLU A 476 -9.10 -19.08 -11.30
C GLU A 476 -7.76 -19.79 -11.51
N LYS A 477 -7.04 -19.47 -12.60
CA LYS A 477 -5.68 -19.98 -12.85
C LYS A 477 -4.76 -19.75 -11.65
N PHE A 478 -4.91 -18.64 -10.93
CA PHE A 478 -4.09 -18.26 -9.79
C PHE A 478 -4.77 -18.45 -8.42
N ALA A 479 -5.92 -19.12 -8.41
CA ALA A 479 -6.60 -19.55 -7.19
C ALA A 479 -5.68 -20.38 -6.29
N GLU A 480 -5.96 -20.40 -4.99
CA GLU A 480 -5.12 -21.08 -4.00
C GLU A 480 -5.04 -22.60 -4.27
N MET A 481 -6.09 -23.21 -4.82
CA MET A 481 -6.06 -24.63 -5.22
C MET A 481 -5.05 -24.93 -6.33
N ASN A 482 -4.81 -23.97 -7.23
CA ASN A 482 -3.90 -24.12 -8.37
C ASN A 482 -2.47 -23.67 -8.02
N HIS A 483 -2.33 -22.68 -7.14
CA HIS A 483 -1.04 -22.21 -6.63
C HIS A 483 -1.01 -22.12 -5.09
N PRO A 484 -0.96 -23.27 -4.39
CA PRO A 484 -1.06 -23.30 -2.94
C PRO A 484 0.06 -22.51 -2.26
N TYR A 485 -0.24 -21.88 -1.13
CA TYR A 485 0.69 -21.07 -0.35
C TYR A 485 2.01 -21.79 -0.06
N ASN A 486 1.97 -23.10 0.23
CA ASN A 486 3.17 -23.88 0.54
C ASN A 486 4.11 -24.09 -0.66
N THR A 487 3.64 -23.86 -1.89
CA THR A 487 4.45 -23.89 -3.12
C THR A 487 5.18 -22.57 -3.37
N LYS A 488 4.72 -21.47 -2.77
CA LYS A 488 5.29 -20.14 -2.94
C LYS A 488 6.63 -20.06 -2.19
N ALA A 489 7.74 -20.02 -2.92
CA ALA A 489 9.08 -20.04 -2.31
C ALA A 489 9.30 -18.87 -1.34
N ARG A 490 9.80 -19.19 -0.13
CA ARG A 490 10.21 -18.22 0.90
C ARG A 490 11.68 -18.40 1.21
N TYR A 491 12.38 -17.29 1.48
CA TYR A 491 13.83 -17.26 1.65
C TYR A 491 14.20 -16.77 3.07
N PRO A 492 14.09 -17.63 4.10
CA PRO A 492 14.39 -17.24 5.47
C PRO A 492 15.88 -16.92 5.66
N TYR A 493 16.17 -16.03 6.61
CA TYR A 493 17.52 -15.63 6.95
C TYR A 493 17.69 -15.36 8.46
N GLN A 494 18.95 -15.31 8.88
CA GLN A 494 19.40 -14.92 10.19
C GLN A 494 20.41 -13.77 10.06
N ILE A 495 20.43 -12.88 11.05
CA ILE A 495 21.45 -11.85 11.20
C ILE A 495 22.23 -12.03 12.50
N ARG A 496 23.48 -11.58 12.53
CA ARG A 496 24.25 -11.38 13.76
C ARG A 496 24.63 -9.90 13.87
N LEU A 497 24.29 -9.29 15.00
CA LEU A 497 24.50 -7.86 15.25
C LEU A 497 25.69 -7.59 16.16
N LYS A 498 26.36 -6.47 15.93
CA LYS A 498 27.33 -5.86 16.84
C LYS A 498 26.92 -4.41 17.10
N ASN A 499 26.95 -4.00 18.37
CA ASN A 499 26.54 -2.68 18.86
C ASN A 499 25.10 -2.27 18.50
N ALA A 500 24.20 -3.22 18.27
CA ALA A 500 22.78 -2.95 18.09
C ALA A 500 21.94 -4.19 18.45
N THR A 501 20.65 -3.97 18.67
CA THR A 501 19.61 -5.00 18.68
C THR A 501 18.53 -4.63 17.67
N PRO A 502 17.70 -5.57 17.18
CA PRO A 502 16.48 -5.19 16.49
C PRO A 502 15.62 -4.34 17.44
N ALA A 503 14.98 -3.31 16.91
CA ALA A 503 14.00 -2.54 17.65
C ALA A 503 12.73 -3.38 17.85
N THR A 504 12.01 -3.08 18.91
CA THR A 504 10.66 -3.60 19.18
C THR A 504 9.69 -2.44 19.17
N ARG A 505 8.39 -2.73 19.25
CA ARG A 505 7.35 -1.68 19.29
C ARG A 505 7.69 -0.64 20.37
N PRO A 506 7.66 0.67 20.04
CA PRO A 506 7.96 1.73 21.01
C PRO A 506 7.13 1.59 22.29
N THR A 507 7.76 1.80 23.44
CA THR A 507 7.09 1.76 24.74
C THR A 507 6.28 3.03 24.98
N THR A 508 5.13 2.89 25.65
CA THR A 508 4.34 4.06 26.07
C THR A 508 5.00 4.70 27.27
N SER A 509 5.28 6.01 27.19
CA SER A 509 5.84 6.76 28.31
C SER A 509 4.75 7.16 29.30
N THR A 510 4.97 6.94 30.59
CA THR A 510 4.15 7.47 31.68
C THR A 510 4.63 8.84 32.17
N ARG A 511 5.71 9.38 31.57
CA ARG A 511 6.30 10.65 31.97
C ARG A 511 5.30 11.79 31.74
N LYS A 512 5.15 12.65 32.74
CA LYS A 512 4.19 13.78 32.76
C LYS A 512 2.70 13.39 32.85
N ILE A 513 2.39 12.11 33.06
CA ILE A 513 1.04 11.67 33.40
C ILE A 513 0.92 11.67 34.92
N LYS A 514 -0.11 12.35 35.47
CA LYS A 514 -0.40 12.30 36.91
C LYS A 514 -1.03 10.96 37.26
N GLY A 515 -0.63 10.38 38.38
CA GLY A 515 -0.99 9.02 38.75
C GLY A 515 -0.26 8.54 40.00
N HIS A 516 -0.50 7.29 40.33
CA HIS A 516 0.13 6.60 41.46
C HIS A 516 0.65 5.21 41.05
N TYR A 517 1.45 4.60 41.90
CA TYR A 517 1.89 3.22 41.72
C TYR A 517 1.10 2.28 42.63
N THR A 518 0.71 1.11 42.10
CA THR A 518 0.07 0.05 42.88
C THR A 518 1.07 -0.60 43.84
N LYS A 519 0.58 -1.47 44.74
CA LYS A 519 1.44 -2.29 45.62
C LYS A 519 2.41 -3.19 44.84
N GLN A 520 2.05 -3.59 43.62
CA GLN A 520 2.88 -4.42 42.74
C GLN A 520 3.82 -3.59 41.85
N GLY A 521 3.80 -2.26 41.96
CA GLY A 521 4.71 -1.34 41.29
C GLY A 521 4.30 -0.92 39.88
N GLY A 522 3.11 -1.29 39.42
CA GLY A 522 2.54 -0.81 38.15
C GLY A 522 1.96 0.60 38.29
N PHE A 523 1.93 1.35 37.18
CA PHE A 523 1.46 2.75 37.18
C PHE A 523 -0.03 2.84 36.85
N VAL A 524 -0.77 3.69 37.55
CA VAL A 524 -2.18 4.00 37.27
C VAL A 524 -2.34 5.52 37.19
N ALA A 525 -2.79 6.01 36.05
CA ALA A 525 -3.10 7.43 35.86
C ALA A 525 -4.32 7.84 36.69
N ASP A 526 -4.35 9.10 37.17
CA ASP A 526 -5.47 9.63 37.97
C ASP A 526 -6.81 9.64 37.19
N THR A 527 -6.73 9.62 35.86
CA THR A 527 -7.90 9.59 34.98
C THR A 527 -8.48 8.19 34.77
N ALA A 528 -7.75 7.14 35.18
CA ALA A 528 -8.15 5.75 34.99
C ALA A 528 -8.83 5.19 36.25
N SER A 529 -9.72 4.21 36.06
CA SER A 529 -10.42 3.54 37.17
C SER A 529 -9.93 2.10 37.31
N VAL A 530 -9.28 1.77 38.43
CA VAL A 530 -8.73 0.43 38.71
C VAL A 530 -9.27 -0.11 40.04
N ALA A 531 -9.92 -1.27 40.02
CA ALA A 531 -10.43 -1.91 41.23
C ALA A 531 -9.31 -2.49 42.11
N LYS A 532 -9.53 -2.57 43.43
CA LYS A 532 -8.54 -3.07 44.41
C LYS A 532 -8.09 -4.52 44.15
N THR A 533 -8.91 -5.30 43.49
CA THR A 533 -8.68 -6.72 43.16
C THR A 533 -7.77 -6.92 41.95
N VAL A 534 -7.53 -5.86 41.16
CA VAL A 534 -6.66 -5.88 39.97
C VAL A 534 -5.20 -5.84 40.39
N LYS A 535 -4.36 -6.68 39.77
CA LYS A 535 -2.92 -6.73 40.01
C LYS A 535 -2.14 -6.13 38.84
N VAL A 536 -1.67 -4.89 39.00
CA VAL A 536 -0.84 -4.20 37.99
C VAL A 536 0.62 -4.22 38.43
N TYR A 537 1.45 -5.06 37.81
CA TYR A 537 2.86 -5.22 38.19
C TYR A 537 3.78 -4.17 37.58
N LYS A 538 4.96 -4.02 38.18
CA LYS A 538 6.04 -3.14 37.71
C LYS A 538 6.30 -3.28 36.22
N GLY A 539 6.32 -2.14 35.53
CA GLY A 539 6.50 -2.04 34.08
C GLY A 539 5.19 -1.87 33.31
N SER A 540 4.06 -2.27 33.90
CA SER A 540 2.73 -2.10 33.30
C SER A 540 2.10 -0.78 33.68
N ALA A 541 1.19 -0.28 32.83
CA ALA A 541 0.51 1.01 33.02
C ALA A 541 -0.98 0.94 32.64
N VAL A 542 -1.82 1.57 33.47
CA VAL A 542 -3.23 1.85 33.16
C VAL A 542 -3.41 3.36 33.01
N LEU A 543 -3.85 3.80 31.84
CA LEU A 543 -3.83 5.20 31.39
C LEU A 543 -5.19 5.64 30.80
N GLY A 544 -5.31 6.92 30.46
CA GLY A 544 -6.52 7.45 29.83
C GLY A 544 -7.74 7.35 30.74
N GLN A 545 -8.92 7.21 30.14
CA GLN A 545 -10.22 6.97 30.79
C GLN A 545 -10.54 5.46 30.89
N SER A 546 -9.52 4.60 30.88
CA SER A 546 -9.72 3.14 30.91
C SER A 546 -10.30 2.66 32.23
N ARG A 547 -11.00 1.52 32.18
CA ARG A 547 -11.69 0.90 33.32
C ARG A 547 -11.20 -0.53 33.48
N VAL A 548 -10.52 -0.83 34.57
CA VAL A 548 -10.00 -2.16 34.88
C VAL A 548 -10.59 -2.67 36.20
N ASN A 549 -11.36 -3.75 36.17
CA ASN A 549 -12.04 -4.31 37.34
C ASN A 549 -11.92 -5.85 37.40
N GLY A 550 -12.56 -6.50 38.38
CA GLY A 550 -12.44 -7.95 38.56
C GLY A 550 -11.06 -8.41 39.06
N HIS A 551 -10.64 -9.59 38.66
CA HIS A 551 -9.38 -10.26 39.01
C HIS A 551 -8.31 -10.17 37.92
N VAL A 552 -8.28 -9.07 37.17
CA VAL A 552 -7.32 -8.84 36.07
C VAL A 552 -5.87 -8.83 36.58
N VAL A 553 -4.98 -9.47 35.81
CA VAL A 553 -3.54 -9.53 36.10
C VAL A 553 -2.76 -8.95 34.93
N MET A 554 -1.89 -7.97 35.21
CA MET A 554 -1.04 -7.30 34.21
C MET A 554 0.43 -7.45 34.58
N THR A 555 1.23 -8.12 33.73
CA THR A 555 2.66 -8.38 33.98
C THR A 555 3.54 -7.98 32.80
N GLY A 556 4.78 -7.55 33.07
CA GLY A 556 5.69 -7.04 32.04
C GLY A 556 5.42 -5.56 31.72
N HIS A 557 5.34 -5.23 30.43
CA HIS A 557 5.23 -3.89 29.85
C HIS A 557 3.83 -3.61 29.26
N VAL A 558 2.79 -4.18 29.86
CA VAL A 558 1.40 -4.04 29.40
C VAL A 558 0.95 -2.59 29.51
N VAL A 559 0.19 -2.13 28.52
CA VAL A 559 -0.48 -0.82 28.58
C VAL A 559 -1.96 -1.00 28.30
N VAL A 560 -2.81 -0.53 29.22
CA VAL A 560 -4.26 -0.35 29.01
C VAL A 560 -4.53 1.15 28.96
N ARG A 561 -5.16 1.67 27.90
CA ARG A 561 -5.36 3.12 27.72
C ARG A 561 -6.65 3.50 27.00
N ASP A 562 -6.78 4.78 26.69
CA ASP A 562 -7.95 5.40 26.05
C ASP A 562 -9.24 5.15 26.85
N LYS A 563 -10.24 4.47 26.29
CA LYS A 563 -11.52 4.13 26.92
C LYS A 563 -11.71 2.62 27.08
N ALA A 564 -10.62 1.84 26.99
CA ALA A 564 -10.69 0.39 27.07
C ALA A 564 -11.29 -0.08 28.40
N THR A 565 -12.09 -1.15 28.34
CA THR A 565 -12.69 -1.80 29.51
C THR A 565 -12.17 -3.23 29.64
N VAL A 566 -11.55 -3.55 30.77
CA VAL A 566 -10.97 -4.88 31.06
C VAL A 566 -11.51 -5.38 32.39
N SER A 567 -12.05 -6.60 32.42
CA SER A 567 -12.81 -7.11 33.57
C SER A 567 -12.60 -8.61 33.82
N ASP A 568 -13.21 -9.13 34.89
CA ASP A 568 -13.16 -10.54 35.28
C ASP A 568 -11.74 -11.09 35.47
N GLY A 569 -11.41 -12.26 34.93
CA GLY A 569 -10.14 -12.96 35.08
C GLY A 569 -9.17 -12.79 33.90
N VAL A 570 -9.25 -11.69 33.16
CA VAL A 570 -8.36 -11.42 32.00
C VAL A 570 -6.88 -11.40 32.42
N HIS A 571 -6.03 -12.02 31.60
CA HIS A 571 -4.58 -12.03 31.78
C HIS A 571 -3.89 -11.22 30.68
N LEU A 572 -3.12 -10.20 31.07
CA LEU A 572 -2.32 -9.40 30.16
C LEU A 572 -0.83 -9.57 30.52
N SER A 573 0.00 -9.91 29.53
CA SER A 573 1.42 -10.19 29.75
C SER A 573 2.33 -9.64 28.63
N GLY A 574 3.64 -9.71 28.84
CA GLY A 574 4.65 -9.31 27.85
C GLY A 574 4.64 -7.80 27.58
N HIS A 575 4.32 -7.43 26.37
CA HIS A 575 4.14 -6.08 25.82
C HIS A 575 2.71 -5.91 25.27
N ALA A 576 1.69 -6.55 25.83
CA ALA A 576 0.32 -6.36 25.34
C ALA A 576 -0.11 -4.89 25.37
N LEU A 577 -0.89 -4.47 24.37
CA LEU A 577 -1.49 -3.13 24.29
C LEU A 577 -3.00 -3.26 24.11
N VAL A 578 -3.76 -2.71 25.06
CA VAL A 578 -5.22 -2.66 25.01
C VAL A 578 -5.64 -1.19 25.00
N GLU A 579 -6.30 -0.76 23.94
CA GLU A 579 -6.59 0.64 23.68
C GLU A 579 -7.90 0.86 22.92
N GLY A 580 -8.20 2.09 22.53
CA GLY A 580 -9.48 2.44 21.93
C GLY A 580 -10.64 2.35 22.92
N SER A 581 -11.79 1.90 22.46
CA SER A 581 -12.98 1.55 23.25
C SER A 581 -13.17 0.03 23.38
N SER A 582 -12.08 -0.73 23.29
CA SER A 582 -12.09 -2.20 23.31
C SER A 582 -12.61 -2.77 24.63
N LYS A 583 -13.12 -4.00 24.57
CA LYS A 583 -13.72 -4.72 25.71
C LYS A 583 -13.09 -6.10 25.88
N LEU A 584 -12.51 -6.34 27.05
CA LEU A 584 -11.92 -7.62 27.43
C LEU A 584 -12.58 -8.16 28.71
N THR A 585 -12.99 -9.43 28.72
CA THR A 585 -13.77 -10.05 29.80
C THR A 585 -13.48 -11.55 29.94
N ASN A 586 -14.07 -12.22 30.93
CA ASN A 586 -13.88 -13.63 31.28
C ASN A 586 -12.42 -14.01 31.58
N LYS A 587 -11.80 -14.89 30.80
CA LYS A 587 -10.43 -15.43 30.97
C LYS A 587 -9.56 -15.16 29.75
N ALA A 588 -9.91 -14.17 28.93
CA ALA A 588 -9.16 -13.83 27.73
C ALA A 588 -7.70 -13.49 28.07
N LYS A 589 -6.81 -13.78 27.13
CA LYS A 589 -5.37 -13.54 27.24
C LYS A 589 -4.89 -12.63 26.12
N VAL A 590 -4.13 -11.60 26.48
CA VAL A 590 -3.34 -10.83 25.51
C VAL A 590 -1.90 -10.82 25.97
N GLU A 591 -1.02 -11.39 25.15
CA GLU A 591 0.35 -11.72 25.52
C GLU A 591 1.34 -11.22 24.46
N ASP A 592 2.63 -11.32 24.74
CA ASP A 592 3.71 -10.87 23.87
C ASP A 592 3.48 -9.44 23.36
N TYR A 593 3.39 -9.17 22.07
CA TYR A 593 3.10 -7.84 21.49
C TYR A 593 1.68 -7.74 20.93
N GLY A 594 0.75 -8.57 21.40
CA GLY A 594 -0.66 -8.54 21.00
C GLY A 594 -1.28 -7.14 21.19
N ILE A 595 -2.14 -6.73 20.26
CA ILE A 595 -2.86 -5.46 20.30
C ILE A 595 -4.37 -5.73 20.22
N VAL A 596 -5.13 -5.08 21.11
CA VAL A 596 -6.59 -4.97 21.02
C VAL A 596 -6.95 -3.48 21.00
N ASP A 597 -7.60 -3.01 19.93
CA ASP A 597 -7.93 -1.58 19.71
C ASP A 597 -9.36 -1.42 19.13
N GLY A 598 -9.79 -0.20 18.86
CA GLY A 598 -11.09 0.10 18.27
C GLY A 598 -12.23 -0.21 19.24
N HIS A 599 -13.27 -0.85 18.75
CA HIS A 599 -14.43 -1.34 19.49
C HIS A 599 -14.37 -2.86 19.71
N ALA A 600 -13.21 -3.49 19.49
CA ALA A 600 -13.06 -4.92 19.48
C ALA A 600 -13.44 -5.55 20.82
N THR A 601 -14.07 -6.72 20.76
CA THR A 601 -14.49 -7.50 21.93
C THR A 601 -13.75 -8.83 21.99
N VAL A 602 -12.98 -9.06 23.06
CA VAL A 602 -12.28 -10.32 23.32
C VAL A 602 -12.78 -10.94 24.63
N SER A 603 -13.32 -12.17 24.56
CA SER A 603 -13.98 -12.84 25.69
C SER A 603 -13.63 -14.33 25.79
N GLY A 604 -14.29 -15.05 26.70
CA GLY A 604 -14.05 -16.49 26.91
C GLY A 604 -12.64 -16.78 27.43
N ASN A 605 -11.99 -17.80 26.86
CA ASN A 605 -10.59 -18.19 27.01
C ASN A 605 -9.75 -17.82 25.77
N ALA A 606 -10.21 -16.88 24.94
CA ALA A 606 -9.51 -16.48 23.72
C ALA A 606 -8.07 -16.00 23.99
N GLU A 607 -7.16 -16.26 23.06
CA GLU A 607 -5.74 -15.88 23.15
C GLU A 607 -5.30 -15.02 21.96
N ILE A 608 -4.82 -13.81 22.28
CA ILE A 608 -4.17 -12.90 21.33
C ILE A 608 -2.68 -12.82 21.69
N SER A 609 -1.80 -13.39 20.86
CA SER A 609 -0.38 -13.52 21.20
C SER A 609 0.57 -13.15 20.05
N LYS A 610 1.88 -13.17 20.32
CA LYS A 610 2.95 -12.72 19.40
C LYS A 610 2.72 -11.29 18.90
N LEU A 611 2.57 -11.05 17.61
CA LEU A 611 2.39 -9.72 16.99
C LEU A 611 0.95 -9.50 16.48
N ALA A 612 0.00 -10.35 16.89
CA ALA A 612 -1.39 -10.29 16.43
C ALA A 612 -2.10 -8.99 16.82
N ILE A 613 -3.05 -8.57 15.98
CA ILE A 613 -3.82 -7.34 16.17
C ILE A 613 -5.31 -7.64 15.96
N VAL A 614 -6.13 -7.25 16.92
CA VAL A 614 -7.60 -7.26 16.85
C VAL A 614 -8.08 -5.82 17.00
N LYS A 615 -8.82 -5.29 16.01
CA LYS A 615 -9.25 -3.89 16.01
C LYS A 615 -10.61 -3.68 15.36
N ASP A 616 -11.04 -2.42 15.30
CA ASP A 616 -12.35 -2.02 14.79
C ASP A 616 -13.47 -2.73 15.58
N ASP A 617 -14.48 -3.30 14.95
CA ASP A 617 -15.61 -3.98 15.62
C ASP A 617 -15.42 -5.51 15.74
N ALA A 618 -14.19 -6.00 15.58
CA ALA A 618 -13.89 -7.43 15.57
C ALA A 618 -14.28 -8.16 16.86
N HIS A 619 -14.68 -9.42 16.74
CA HIS A 619 -15.06 -10.27 17.86
C HIS A 619 -14.17 -11.52 17.97
N VAL A 620 -13.57 -11.77 19.13
CA VAL A 620 -12.80 -12.99 19.38
C VAL A 620 -13.21 -13.62 20.70
N SER A 621 -13.70 -14.85 20.70
CA SER A 621 -14.31 -15.46 21.89
C SER A 621 -13.93 -16.94 22.10
N ASP A 622 -14.53 -17.54 23.14
CA ASP A 622 -14.45 -18.97 23.43
C ASP A 622 -13.01 -19.48 23.63
N HIS A 623 -12.50 -20.32 22.75
CA HIS A 623 -11.13 -20.86 22.78
C HIS A 623 -10.31 -20.44 21.56
N ALA A 624 -10.75 -19.38 20.87
CA ALA A 624 -10.13 -18.90 19.66
C ALA A 624 -8.69 -18.42 19.90
N VAL A 625 -7.82 -18.61 18.91
CA VAL A 625 -6.43 -18.15 18.98
C VAL A 625 -6.08 -17.30 17.78
N VAL A 626 -5.66 -16.06 18.03
CA VAL A 626 -5.10 -15.14 17.03
C VAL A 626 -3.63 -14.89 17.38
N THR A 627 -2.72 -15.28 16.48
CA THR A 627 -1.28 -15.28 16.79
C THR A 627 -0.43 -14.87 15.57
N ASP A 628 0.89 -14.99 15.71
CA ASP A 628 1.91 -14.56 14.76
C ASP A 628 1.72 -13.07 14.40
N SER A 629 1.51 -12.72 13.14
CA SER A 629 1.28 -11.35 12.65
C SER A 629 -0.14 -11.17 12.08
N ALA A 630 -1.10 -12.02 12.48
CA ALA A 630 -2.47 -11.97 11.97
C ALA A 630 -3.20 -10.66 12.36
N LEU A 631 -4.13 -10.23 11.50
CA LEU A 631 -5.01 -9.09 11.72
C LEU A 631 -6.47 -9.53 11.68
N VAL A 632 -7.22 -9.24 12.75
CA VAL A 632 -8.69 -9.29 12.76
C VAL A 632 -9.21 -7.86 12.87
N SER A 633 -10.02 -7.44 11.91
CA SER A 633 -10.55 -6.07 11.77
C SER A 633 -11.95 -6.07 11.15
N GLY A 634 -12.56 -4.90 10.98
CA GLY A 634 -13.96 -4.80 10.53
C GLY A 634 -14.91 -5.41 11.56
N ASN A 635 -15.91 -6.18 11.11
CA ASN A 635 -16.81 -6.95 11.97
C ASN A 635 -16.45 -8.45 12.00
N TYR A 636 -15.19 -8.78 11.69
CA TYR A 636 -14.74 -10.16 11.57
C TYR A 636 -14.67 -10.86 12.92
N SER A 637 -15.12 -12.11 12.95
CA SER A 637 -15.22 -12.94 14.14
C SER A 637 -14.23 -14.11 14.09
N VAL A 638 -13.63 -14.45 15.24
CA VAL A 638 -12.86 -15.69 15.43
C VAL A 638 -13.36 -16.34 16.72
N LEU A 639 -14.14 -17.41 16.58
CA LEU A 639 -14.97 -18.01 17.65
C LEU A 639 -14.58 -19.47 17.92
N ASP A 640 -15.21 -20.10 18.91
CA ASP A 640 -15.02 -21.51 19.28
C ASP A 640 -13.54 -21.92 19.44
N HIS A 641 -13.04 -22.87 18.65
CA HIS A 641 -11.65 -23.33 18.63
C HIS A 641 -10.92 -22.88 17.36
N ALA A 642 -11.45 -21.87 16.67
CA ALA A 642 -10.86 -21.37 15.44
C ALA A 642 -9.47 -20.74 15.70
N ARG A 643 -8.60 -20.82 14.69
CA ARG A 643 -7.24 -20.30 14.77
C ARG A 643 -6.91 -19.42 13.58
N MET A 644 -6.37 -18.25 13.86
CA MET A 644 -5.87 -17.33 12.85
C MET A 644 -4.40 -16.99 13.12
N GLN A 645 -3.51 -17.25 12.15
CA GLN A 645 -2.07 -17.17 12.33
C GLN A 645 -1.32 -16.77 11.05
N GLY A 646 0.01 -16.75 11.08
CA GLY A 646 0.84 -16.25 9.99
C GLY A 646 0.69 -14.74 9.80
N ILE A 647 0.38 -14.31 8.59
CA ILE A 647 0.06 -12.93 8.22
C ILE A 647 -1.36 -12.84 7.67
N ALA A 648 -2.24 -13.74 8.11
CA ALA A 648 -3.65 -13.78 7.71
C ALA A 648 -4.39 -12.48 8.08
N ILE A 649 -5.36 -12.08 7.25
CA ILE A 649 -6.18 -10.88 7.46
C ILE A 649 -7.66 -11.25 7.32
N GLY A 650 -8.45 -10.90 8.33
CA GLY A 650 -9.92 -10.96 8.33
C GLY A 650 -10.42 -9.53 8.50
N GLY A 651 -11.09 -8.99 7.47
CA GLY A 651 -11.36 -7.54 7.37
C GLY A 651 -12.81 -7.15 7.10
N GLY A 652 -13.71 -8.11 6.89
CA GLY A 652 -15.07 -7.86 6.45
C GLY A 652 -16.14 -8.06 7.51
N GLY A 653 -17.34 -8.42 7.03
CA GLY A 653 -18.51 -8.65 7.86
C GLY A 653 -19.38 -7.41 8.06
N THR A 654 -20.61 -7.65 8.48
CA THR A 654 -21.53 -6.60 8.91
C THR A 654 -21.77 -6.73 10.40
N GLY A 655 -22.02 -5.63 11.11
CA GLY A 655 -22.43 -5.70 12.52
C GLY A 655 -23.82 -6.33 12.73
N LYS A 656 -24.45 -6.89 11.68
CA LYS A 656 -25.79 -7.51 11.72
C LYS A 656 -25.74 -9.04 11.87
N SER A 657 -24.63 -9.68 11.52
CA SER A 657 -24.47 -11.14 11.55
C SER A 657 -23.02 -11.53 11.82
N GLU A 658 -22.82 -12.74 12.37
CA GLU A 658 -21.48 -13.29 12.56
C GLU A 658 -20.87 -13.69 11.22
N SER A 659 -19.62 -13.31 11.01
CA SER A 659 -18.82 -13.68 9.85
C SER A 659 -17.37 -13.86 10.29
N GLY A 660 -16.66 -14.79 9.68
CA GLY A 660 -15.25 -15.04 9.90
C GLY A 660 -14.95 -16.50 10.12
N LEU A 661 -14.29 -16.86 11.23
CA LEU A 661 -13.91 -18.23 11.55
C LEU A 661 -14.58 -18.71 12.84
N SER A 662 -15.07 -19.93 12.84
CA SER A 662 -15.64 -20.60 14.02
C SER A 662 -15.31 -22.10 14.00
N GLY A 663 -15.89 -22.87 14.91
CA GLY A 663 -15.67 -24.31 15.06
C GLY A 663 -14.18 -24.66 15.16
N SER A 664 -13.67 -25.40 14.18
CA SER A 664 -12.27 -25.83 14.10
C SER A 664 -11.50 -25.23 12.93
N ALA A 665 -12.01 -24.15 12.31
CA ALA A 665 -11.39 -23.52 11.16
C ALA A 665 -10.00 -22.92 11.49
N LYS A 666 -9.07 -22.99 10.54
CA LYS A 666 -7.69 -22.53 10.71
C LYS A 666 -7.25 -21.68 9.52
N ALA A 667 -7.09 -20.38 9.69
CA ALA A 667 -6.45 -19.51 8.71
C ALA A 667 -4.96 -19.35 9.00
N THR A 668 -4.12 -19.49 7.98
CA THR A 668 -2.65 -19.45 8.09
C THR A 668 -2.02 -18.74 6.89
N GLY A 669 -0.69 -18.56 6.96
CA GLY A 669 0.09 -18.03 5.84
C GLY A 669 -0.40 -16.64 5.46
N ASP A 670 -0.79 -16.52 4.20
CA ASP A 670 -1.21 -15.29 3.55
C ASP A 670 -2.73 -15.22 3.29
N PHE A 671 -3.54 -15.93 4.10
CA PHE A 671 -5.01 -15.89 4.04
C PHE A 671 -5.61 -14.46 4.07
N PHE A 672 -6.57 -14.15 3.21
CA PHE A 672 -7.31 -12.89 3.23
C PHE A 672 -8.81 -13.14 3.03
N ASP A 673 -9.64 -12.54 3.88
CA ASP A 673 -11.10 -12.62 3.76
C ASP A 673 -11.81 -11.38 4.27
N ASP A 674 -12.73 -10.88 3.46
CA ASP A 674 -13.65 -9.79 3.75
C ASP A 674 -15.08 -10.07 3.26
N SER A 675 -15.36 -11.32 2.86
CA SER A 675 -16.58 -11.71 2.14
C SER A 675 -17.86 -11.70 2.96
N GLY A 676 -17.74 -11.77 4.29
CA GLY A 676 -18.88 -11.91 5.20
C GLY A 676 -19.30 -13.36 5.47
N TYR A 677 -18.63 -14.36 4.93
CA TYR A 677 -18.87 -15.77 5.28
C TYR A 677 -18.38 -16.12 6.69
N LEU A 678 -19.05 -17.05 7.36
CA LEU A 678 -18.60 -17.74 8.56
C LEU A 678 -18.13 -19.17 8.20
N VAL A 679 -16.83 -19.44 8.31
CA VAL A 679 -16.22 -20.74 8.03
C VAL A 679 -16.00 -21.51 9.34
N GLN A 680 -16.61 -22.69 9.44
CA GLN A 680 -16.69 -23.52 10.66
C GLN A 680 -15.59 -24.60 10.74
N ALA A 681 -15.01 -25.00 9.60
CA ALA A 681 -13.96 -26.02 9.56
C ALA A 681 -13.09 -25.92 8.29
N GLY A 682 -11.87 -26.44 8.38
CA GLY A 682 -10.90 -26.47 7.28
C GLY A 682 -9.60 -25.73 7.62
N THR A 683 -8.60 -25.84 6.74
CA THR A 683 -7.38 -25.03 6.81
C THR A 683 -7.31 -24.15 5.58
N LEU A 684 -7.24 -22.84 5.81
CA LEU A 684 -7.29 -21.80 4.80
C LEU A 684 -5.93 -21.09 4.72
N SER A 685 -5.41 -20.92 3.52
CA SER A 685 -4.22 -20.12 3.18
C SER A 685 -4.41 -19.42 1.84
N GLY A 686 -3.50 -18.55 1.42
CA GLY A 686 -3.68 -17.87 0.14
C GLY A 686 -4.65 -16.72 0.16
N TYR A 687 -4.51 -15.85 -0.83
CA TYR A 687 -5.30 -14.63 -0.93
C TYR A 687 -6.67 -14.83 -1.57
N GLU A 688 -7.05 -16.07 -1.86
CA GLU A 688 -8.37 -16.36 -2.41
C GLU A 688 -9.43 -16.09 -1.33
N VAL A 689 -10.24 -15.05 -1.59
CA VAL A 689 -11.36 -14.66 -0.72
C VAL A 689 -12.39 -15.80 -0.68
N VAL A 690 -13.03 -15.99 0.47
CA VAL A 690 -13.97 -17.10 0.67
C VAL A 690 -15.11 -17.11 -0.35
N SER A 691 -15.69 -15.94 -0.65
CA SER A 691 -16.72 -15.80 -1.68
C SER A 691 -16.21 -16.12 -3.09
N THR A 692 -14.95 -15.85 -3.40
CA THR A 692 -14.38 -16.20 -4.71
C THR A 692 -14.38 -17.72 -4.89
N SER A 693 -13.99 -18.48 -3.87
CA SER A 693 -14.05 -19.94 -3.92
C SER A 693 -15.48 -20.48 -4.01
N LEU A 694 -16.40 -19.96 -3.19
CA LEU A 694 -17.75 -20.52 -3.04
C LEU A 694 -18.74 -20.02 -4.10
N ASP A 695 -18.69 -18.73 -4.44
CA ASP A 695 -19.68 -18.08 -5.31
C ASP A 695 -19.21 -18.05 -6.77
N GLN A 696 -17.91 -17.84 -7.02
CA GLN A 696 -17.37 -17.62 -8.37
C GLN A 696 -16.75 -18.87 -9.00
N TYR A 697 -15.73 -19.47 -8.38
CA TYR A 697 -14.99 -20.59 -8.97
C TYR A 697 -15.59 -21.96 -8.64
N GLN A 698 -16.22 -22.11 -7.47
CA GLN A 698 -16.75 -23.39 -6.98
C GLN A 698 -15.69 -24.51 -7.03
N ASN A 699 -14.43 -24.14 -6.78
CA ASN A 699 -13.25 -24.98 -6.98
C ASN A 699 -12.95 -25.93 -5.81
N GLY A 700 -13.77 -25.91 -4.76
CA GLY A 700 -13.61 -26.77 -3.58
C GLY A 700 -12.46 -26.39 -2.65
N TYR A 701 -11.79 -25.24 -2.86
CA TYR A 701 -10.83 -24.68 -1.91
C TYR A 701 -11.46 -24.58 -0.51
N ILE A 702 -12.71 -24.12 -0.46
CA ILE A 702 -13.55 -24.13 0.74
C ILE A 702 -14.70 -25.09 0.51
N ASN A 703 -14.87 -26.03 1.44
CA ASN A 703 -16.04 -26.91 1.42
C ASN A 703 -17.28 -26.08 1.82
N SER A 704 -18.25 -25.98 0.91
CA SER A 704 -19.50 -25.24 1.12
C SER A 704 -20.32 -25.73 2.32
N GLN A 705 -20.16 -26.99 2.74
CA GLN A 705 -20.79 -27.52 3.95
C GLN A 705 -20.19 -26.96 5.24
N ASN A 706 -18.99 -26.39 5.16
CA ASN A 706 -18.27 -25.81 6.29
C ASN A 706 -18.36 -24.27 6.31
N ALA A 707 -19.15 -23.66 5.43
CA ALA A 707 -19.26 -22.20 5.34
C ALA A 707 -20.72 -21.75 5.20
N THR A 708 -21.08 -20.71 5.93
CA THR A 708 -22.42 -20.09 5.89
C THR A 708 -22.29 -18.60 5.63
N LYS A 709 -23.16 -18.03 4.80
CA LYS A 709 -23.14 -16.61 4.44
C LYS A 709 -24.01 -15.78 5.37
#